data_AF-A0A2D6XIA9-F1
#
_entry.id   AF-A0A2D6XIA9-F1
#
_cell.length_a   1.000
_cell.length_b   1.000
_cell.length_c   1.000
_cell.angle_alpha   90.00
_cell.angle_beta   90.00
_cell.angle_gamma   90.00
#
_symmetry.space_group_name_H-M   'P 1'
#
loop_
_entity.id
_entity.type
_entity.pdbx_description
1 polymer ?
#
loop_
_entity_poly.entity_id
_entity_poly.type
_entity_poly.pdbx_seq_one_letter_code
_entity_poly.pdbx_strand_id
1 'polypeptide(L)'
;MSCNLDIAIFCGGMEIDPNTIKTKSLGGSETAGISMAHALAKLGHKVILFCNTKDPTEIEGVKYMPLEFYDGYVINCPHDVHIVQRIPEVLHKRINSKLNILWQHDVALKRGRTDFHGALWQIDKVFCMSQWQINQYKDIMNIDEDDLFLKTTNGIKLPTDDVLTRERNPKQLVFTNRPERGMDTLLFDICPKIWARDKDIEIVIAGYDNTTEQMKPFYDKLTSKIIEYQKKGFKINHVGALNKTDLYELYKTAKLFVYPTKFWEISCITAMETQMCGLPMITSHLAALPETLHQNAGIMIKGDAKSRSYQDKFVKAIFELLENDKRYEAMQQAGISNAKQYDWDNVAQQWNDYFFQEFKNKTANRQSLYKHLYEKEDIMTLRHLVDSVDVDTEWSNKIHTEYPYIENRQKYRKKYQQLGKEYAEKETNFELRNYGRLDVAFSEIQNWIAQNQIKVPKVLDFASGIGNEAIIMAKSFNAKVTAVNISPEENELVHKMISKYGKDTDISVIEADSGDKLDKDYDILFLGEILEHQPYPDKFLDKMEQNVRDDGLIVITVPYGMWDDIRKAHLWNFERMDFVSLLSEKKEMTIKMLSGGMNNEKKEVLGWWIVTYKKNGNPCKPIDLERKINIQSPKQSVSACLITLNAESQLHRCLKSVQPIVDEIIIADNGSTDSTLEIAKQYNAKIIECKKATEIGFDSARNISIADAKSEWILWIDSDEELLKSSNIRKYLRNNYYKGYSIKQHHFSTDAGAMKIDMPVRLFRNNRGVKFLGHVHEHPEVGINEGVGASTILSDVDIAHDGYLTEDIRRDRFKRNIDLMLIDREKNPNRLLGKFLIIRDWVHIARYEIENNRGMPTEVAIKCCEQATEMFRKEFLEDNNLYKDEALMFYSEALTILGQGLEYRFNINAGLEKTMPQRTDTIGRFKDDEEFSKYISTKIKVFSEAYTGDFA
;
A
#
# COMPACT_ATOMS: atom_id res chain seq x y z
N MET A 1 -13.25 -8.32 -18.96
CA MET A 1 -12.11 -9.17 -19.36
C MET A 1 -11.94 -10.19 -18.25
N SER A 2 -12.10 -11.49 -18.52
CA SER A 2 -11.97 -12.54 -17.50
C SER A 2 -10.54 -13.10 -17.54
N CYS A 3 -9.58 -12.37 -16.97
CA CYS A 3 -8.25 -12.93 -16.74
C CYS A 3 -8.06 -13.21 -15.25
N ASN A 4 -7.34 -14.29 -14.92
CA ASN A 4 -7.16 -14.72 -13.54
C ASN A 4 -6.10 -13.85 -12.83
N LEU A 5 -6.37 -13.46 -11.58
CA LEU A 5 -5.49 -12.65 -10.75
C LEU A 5 -4.88 -13.52 -9.65
N ASP A 6 -3.68 -13.16 -9.20
CA ASP A 6 -3.04 -13.66 -7.98
C ASP A 6 -3.35 -12.71 -6.82
N ILE A 7 -4.20 -13.16 -5.89
CA ILE A 7 -4.78 -12.34 -4.83
C ILE A 7 -4.32 -12.83 -3.46
N ALA A 8 -3.76 -11.92 -2.65
CA ALA A 8 -3.46 -12.16 -1.25
C ALA A 8 -4.41 -11.36 -0.35
N ILE A 9 -5.01 -12.02 0.63
CA ILE A 9 -5.94 -11.41 1.58
C ILE A 9 -5.37 -11.58 2.99
N PHE A 10 -5.27 -10.49 3.75
CA PHE A 10 -4.96 -10.51 5.17
C PHE A 10 -6.24 -10.36 5.99
N CYS A 11 -6.54 -11.36 6.82
CA CYS A 11 -7.68 -11.42 7.72
C CYS A 11 -7.20 -11.72 9.14
N GLY A 12 -6.84 -10.67 9.88
CA GLY A 12 -6.54 -10.78 11.32
C GLY A 12 -7.81 -10.98 12.16
N GLY A 13 -7.66 -11.49 13.38
CA GLY A 13 -8.80 -11.66 14.31
C GLY A 13 -8.76 -12.98 15.08
N MET A 14 -9.91 -13.64 15.20
CA MET A 14 -10.02 -14.93 15.90
C MET A 14 -9.40 -16.07 15.08
N GLU A 15 -9.13 -17.21 15.74
CA GLU A 15 -8.72 -18.44 15.05
C GLU A 15 -9.82 -18.87 14.07
N ILE A 16 -9.49 -18.91 12.78
CA ILE A 16 -10.40 -19.32 11.70
C ILE A 16 -9.71 -20.33 10.79
N ASP A 17 -10.42 -21.43 10.54
CA ASP A 17 -10.07 -22.47 9.58
C ASP A 17 -11.16 -22.59 8.51
N PRO A 18 -10.92 -23.34 7.41
CA PRO A 18 -11.90 -23.50 6.33
C PRO A 18 -13.27 -24.06 6.76
N ASN A 19 -13.34 -24.79 7.88
CA ASN A 19 -14.56 -25.42 8.38
C ASN A 19 -15.25 -24.60 9.48
N THR A 20 -14.61 -23.55 9.97
CA THR A 20 -15.10 -22.78 11.12
C THR A 20 -16.46 -22.15 10.83
N ILE A 21 -16.68 -21.64 9.62
CA ILE A 21 -17.98 -21.08 9.21
C ILE A 21 -19.11 -22.11 9.17
N LYS A 22 -18.78 -23.39 8.98
CA LYS A 22 -19.74 -24.52 8.94
C LYS A 22 -20.04 -25.07 10.33
N THR A 23 -19.11 -24.93 11.28
CA THR A 23 -19.14 -25.67 12.56
C THR A 23 -19.28 -24.79 13.80
N LYS A 24 -18.92 -23.50 13.71
CA LYS A 24 -18.90 -22.56 14.84
C LYS A 24 -19.60 -21.25 14.47
N SER A 25 -19.94 -20.46 15.49
CA SER A 25 -20.40 -19.09 15.30
C SER A 25 -19.22 -18.18 14.95
N LEU A 26 -19.41 -17.26 14.01
CA LEU A 26 -18.39 -16.31 13.56
C LEU A 26 -18.91 -14.87 13.53
N GLY A 27 -18.01 -13.93 13.78
CA GLY A 27 -18.26 -12.51 13.62
C GLY A 27 -18.48 -12.13 12.15
N GLY A 28 -19.05 -10.95 11.92
CA GLY A 28 -19.31 -10.45 10.57
C GLY A 28 -18.02 -10.24 9.76
N SER A 29 -16.96 -9.75 10.38
CA SER A 29 -15.68 -9.48 9.71
C SER A 29 -14.97 -10.77 9.29
N GLU A 30 -14.88 -11.77 10.18
CA GLU A 30 -14.29 -13.07 9.84
C GLU A 30 -15.10 -13.80 8.77
N THR A 31 -16.44 -13.75 8.87
CA THR A 31 -17.35 -14.31 7.84
C THR A 31 -17.09 -13.67 6.48
N ALA A 32 -16.90 -12.35 6.46
CA ALA A 32 -16.64 -11.61 5.24
C ALA A 32 -15.30 -11.97 4.59
N GLY A 33 -14.23 -12.08 5.38
CA GLY A 33 -12.90 -12.48 4.89
C GLY A 33 -12.92 -13.85 4.20
N ILE A 34 -13.54 -14.84 4.85
CA ILE A 34 -13.71 -16.19 4.27
C ILE A 34 -14.58 -16.14 3.02
N SER A 35 -15.75 -15.54 3.10
CA SER A 35 -16.73 -15.59 2.00
C SER A 35 -16.23 -14.86 0.75
N MET A 36 -15.57 -13.71 0.93
CA MET A 36 -14.96 -12.96 -0.17
C MET A 36 -13.81 -13.75 -0.82
N ALA A 37 -12.96 -14.43 -0.03
CA ALA A 37 -11.89 -15.24 -0.58
C ALA A 37 -12.42 -16.35 -1.51
N HIS A 38 -13.48 -17.05 -1.08
CA HIS A 38 -14.14 -18.10 -1.88
C HIS A 38 -14.87 -17.53 -3.11
N ALA A 39 -15.56 -16.40 -2.97
CA ALA A 39 -16.24 -15.76 -4.08
C ALA A 39 -15.25 -15.29 -5.17
N LEU A 40 -14.10 -14.73 -4.78
CA LEU A 40 -13.03 -14.38 -5.72
C LEU A 40 -12.38 -15.63 -6.36
N ALA A 41 -12.20 -16.71 -5.60
CA ALA A 41 -11.70 -17.98 -6.15
C ALA A 41 -12.68 -18.58 -7.17
N LYS A 42 -13.99 -18.46 -6.94
CA LYS A 42 -15.05 -18.89 -7.86
C LYS A 42 -15.04 -18.14 -9.19
N LEU A 43 -14.57 -16.89 -9.20
CA LEU A 43 -14.33 -16.11 -10.43
C LEU A 43 -13.07 -16.56 -11.20
N GLY A 44 -12.33 -17.55 -10.69
CA GLY A 44 -11.15 -18.14 -11.34
C GLY A 44 -9.81 -17.59 -10.84
N HIS A 45 -9.81 -16.66 -9.88
CA HIS A 45 -8.58 -16.11 -9.32
C HIS A 45 -7.86 -17.12 -8.42
N LYS A 46 -6.52 -17.03 -8.33
CA LYS A 46 -5.75 -17.73 -7.31
C LYS A 46 -5.78 -16.90 -6.03
N VAL A 47 -6.36 -17.43 -4.96
CA VAL A 47 -6.54 -16.69 -3.71
C VAL A 47 -5.77 -17.35 -2.57
N ILE A 48 -4.98 -16.53 -1.87
CA ILE A 48 -4.35 -16.90 -0.59
C ILE A 48 -4.98 -16.05 0.51
N LEU A 49 -5.50 -16.72 1.54
CA LEU A 49 -6.05 -16.08 2.74
C LEU A 49 -5.09 -16.29 3.91
N PHE A 50 -4.41 -15.22 4.33
CA PHE A 50 -3.65 -15.17 5.56
C PHE A 50 -4.58 -14.91 6.74
N CYS A 51 -4.68 -15.88 7.64
CA CYS A 51 -5.52 -15.78 8.82
C CYS A 51 -4.93 -16.56 9.99
N ASN A 52 -5.57 -16.51 11.16
CA ASN A 52 -5.18 -17.31 12.32
C ASN A 52 -5.63 -18.78 12.15
N THR A 53 -5.18 -19.43 11.07
CA THR A 53 -5.24 -20.89 10.91
C THR A 53 -3.98 -21.51 11.51
N LYS A 54 -4.06 -22.76 11.97
CA LYS A 54 -2.91 -23.49 12.52
C LYS A 54 -1.97 -23.99 11.42
N ASP A 55 -2.55 -24.63 10.42
CA ASP A 55 -1.81 -25.29 9.35
C ASP A 55 -2.21 -24.72 7.99
N PRO A 56 -1.26 -24.62 7.04
CA PRO A 56 -1.58 -24.36 5.64
C PRO A 56 -2.52 -25.41 5.07
N THR A 57 -3.62 -24.98 4.46
CA THR A 57 -4.61 -25.87 3.83
C THR A 57 -5.19 -25.23 2.57
N GLU A 58 -5.73 -26.02 1.65
CA GLU A 58 -6.40 -25.51 0.44
C GLU A 58 -7.77 -26.15 0.30
N ILE A 59 -8.83 -25.33 0.24
CA ILE A 59 -10.23 -25.77 0.14
C ILE A 59 -10.95 -24.86 -0.85
N GLU A 60 -11.72 -25.46 -1.78
CA GLU A 60 -12.57 -24.74 -2.74
C GLU A 60 -11.82 -23.64 -3.53
N GLY A 61 -10.52 -23.85 -3.82
CA GLY A 61 -9.67 -22.93 -4.57
C GLY A 61 -8.98 -21.84 -3.74
N VAL A 62 -9.23 -21.78 -2.43
CA VAL A 62 -8.59 -20.83 -1.50
C VAL A 62 -7.51 -21.53 -0.70
N LYS A 63 -6.29 -20.98 -0.73
CA LYS A 63 -5.18 -21.43 0.12
C LYS A 63 -5.14 -20.63 1.43
N TYR A 64 -5.43 -21.29 2.53
CA TYR A 64 -5.35 -20.74 3.88
C TYR A 64 -3.91 -20.82 4.38
N MET A 65 -3.40 -19.74 4.93
CA MET A 65 -2.02 -19.62 5.42
C MET A 65 -1.99 -18.97 6.82
N PRO A 66 -1.18 -19.49 7.76
CA PRO A 66 -0.96 -18.83 9.05
C PRO A 66 -0.38 -17.41 8.91
N LEU A 67 -0.78 -16.49 9.80
CA LEU A 67 -0.33 -15.09 9.78
C LEU A 67 1.19 -14.92 9.90
N GLU A 68 1.91 -15.87 10.52
CA GLU A 68 3.37 -15.81 10.64
C GLU A 68 4.09 -15.83 9.27
N PHE A 69 3.48 -16.41 8.24
CA PHE A 69 4.02 -16.42 6.88
C PHE A 69 3.68 -15.18 6.07
N TYR A 70 2.79 -14.32 6.57
CA TYR A 70 2.27 -13.17 5.84
C TYR A 70 3.39 -12.21 5.43
N ASP A 71 4.20 -11.74 6.38
CA ASP A 71 5.27 -10.77 6.13
C ASP A 71 6.30 -11.30 5.12
N GLY A 72 6.74 -12.54 5.31
CA GLY A 72 7.66 -13.20 4.40
C GLY A 72 7.10 -13.32 2.99
N TYR A 73 5.80 -13.57 2.85
CA TYR A 73 5.14 -13.65 1.55
C TYR A 73 4.97 -12.28 0.90
N VAL A 74 4.31 -11.31 1.54
CA VAL A 74 3.89 -10.06 0.89
C VAL A 74 5.05 -9.12 0.57
N ILE A 75 6.16 -9.21 1.32
CA ILE A 75 7.39 -8.47 1.03
C ILE A 75 8.11 -9.06 -0.18
N ASN A 76 8.14 -10.39 -0.32
CA ASN A 76 9.01 -11.06 -1.29
C ASN A 76 8.30 -11.59 -2.55
N CYS A 77 7.01 -11.90 -2.47
CA CYS A 77 6.27 -12.55 -3.54
C CYS A 77 5.54 -11.52 -4.41
N PRO A 78 5.89 -11.36 -5.70
CA PRO A 78 5.09 -10.57 -6.62
C PRO A 78 3.69 -11.15 -6.76
N HIS A 79 2.65 -10.33 -6.59
CA HIS A 79 1.24 -10.71 -6.79
C HIS A 79 0.42 -9.52 -7.29
N ASP A 80 -0.79 -9.77 -7.78
CA ASP A 80 -1.57 -8.75 -8.49
C ASP A 80 -2.32 -7.83 -7.52
N VAL A 81 -3.11 -8.42 -6.61
CA VAL A 81 -3.98 -7.68 -5.69
C VAL A 81 -3.74 -8.12 -4.26
N HIS A 82 -3.60 -7.14 -3.37
CA HIS A 82 -3.44 -7.33 -1.95
C HIS A 82 -4.55 -6.63 -1.18
N ILE A 83 -5.28 -7.38 -0.36
CA ILE A 83 -6.43 -6.87 0.39
C ILE A 83 -6.15 -7.04 1.87
N VAL A 84 -6.10 -5.94 2.60
CA VAL A 84 -5.89 -5.92 4.05
C VAL A 84 -7.18 -5.61 4.74
N GLN A 85 -7.66 -6.53 5.56
CA GLN A 85 -8.84 -6.31 6.38
C GLN A 85 -8.45 -5.58 7.68
N ARG A 86 -9.10 -4.43 7.94
CA ARG A 86 -9.14 -3.64 9.19
C ARG A 86 -7.85 -2.98 9.68
N ILE A 87 -6.70 -3.64 9.57
CA ILE A 87 -5.47 -3.31 10.30
C ILE A 87 -4.51 -2.53 9.37
N PRO A 88 -4.55 -1.18 9.29
CA PRO A 88 -3.69 -0.41 8.39
C PRO A 88 -2.18 -0.59 8.67
N GLU A 89 -1.80 -0.92 9.90
CA GLU A 89 -0.42 -1.05 10.39
C GLU A 89 0.39 -2.06 9.56
N VAL A 90 -0.26 -3.11 9.04
CA VAL A 90 0.44 -4.10 8.20
C VAL A 90 0.87 -3.53 6.84
N LEU A 91 0.42 -2.33 6.48
CA LEU A 91 0.80 -1.60 5.27
C LEU A 91 1.85 -0.49 5.53
N HIS A 92 2.42 -0.40 6.73
CA HIS A 92 3.55 0.52 7.03
C HIS A 92 4.88 0.10 6.37
N LYS A 93 4.87 -1.00 5.62
CA LYS A 93 6.01 -1.60 4.95
C LYS A 93 5.77 -1.74 3.46
N ARG A 94 6.85 -1.90 2.70
CA ARG A 94 6.77 -2.14 1.25
C ARG A 94 6.14 -3.51 1.01
N ILE A 95 5.04 -3.52 0.25
CA ILE A 95 4.37 -4.72 -0.25
C ILE A 95 4.64 -4.86 -1.75
N ASN A 96 4.96 -6.08 -2.19
CA ASN A 96 5.29 -6.42 -3.57
C ASN A 96 4.03 -6.78 -4.39
N SER A 97 3.02 -5.90 -4.33
CA SER A 97 1.75 -6.03 -5.04
C SER A 97 1.53 -4.88 -6.01
N LYS A 98 0.74 -5.12 -7.06
CA LYS A 98 0.37 -4.11 -8.06
C LYS A 98 -0.80 -3.21 -7.60
N LEU A 99 -1.70 -3.74 -6.77
CA LEU A 99 -2.84 -3.03 -6.18
C LEU A 99 -2.97 -3.37 -4.68
N ASN A 100 -2.99 -2.36 -3.82
CA ASN A 100 -3.21 -2.49 -2.37
C ASN A 100 -4.52 -1.85 -1.95
N ILE A 101 -5.36 -2.64 -1.28
CA ILE A 101 -6.68 -2.23 -0.80
C ILE A 101 -6.73 -2.40 0.71
N LEU A 102 -7.14 -1.34 1.40
CA LEU A 102 -7.49 -1.41 2.82
C LEU A 102 -9.00 -1.55 2.96
N TRP A 103 -9.46 -2.73 3.38
CA TRP A 103 -10.87 -3.06 3.56
C TRP A 103 -11.30 -2.85 5.01
N GLN A 104 -12.05 -1.78 5.29
CA GLN A 104 -12.37 -1.36 6.65
C GLN A 104 -13.70 -1.90 7.17
N HIS A 105 -13.63 -2.67 8.26
CA HIS A 105 -14.80 -3.20 9.00
C HIS A 105 -14.98 -2.56 10.38
N ASP A 106 -14.14 -1.61 10.74
CA ASP A 106 -14.25 -0.90 12.00
C ASP A 106 -14.74 0.54 11.77
N VAL A 107 -15.30 1.13 12.83
CA VAL A 107 -15.59 2.56 12.86
C VAL A 107 -14.28 3.34 13.00
N ALA A 108 -14.20 4.51 12.40
CA ALA A 108 -13.04 5.38 12.56
C ALA A 108 -12.90 5.84 14.02
N LEU A 109 -11.69 5.74 14.57
CA LEU A 109 -11.35 6.22 15.92
C LEU A 109 -10.15 7.16 15.84
N LYS A 110 -10.23 8.31 16.51
CA LYS A 110 -9.13 9.31 16.54
C LYS A 110 -7.78 8.71 16.96
N ARG A 111 -7.78 7.75 17.89
CA ARG A 111 -6.57 7.05 18.34
C ARG A 111 -5.82 6.27 17.25
N GLY A 112 -6.53 5.82 16.21
CA GLY A 112 -5.95 5.09 15.07
C GLY A 112 -5.53 5.99 13.91
N ARG A 113 -5.63 7.33 14.08
CA ARG A 113 -5.33 8.28 13.00
C ARG A 113 -3.88 8.18 12.54
N THR A 114 -2.93 8.07 13.47
CA THR A 114 -1.49 7.97 13.15
C THR A 114 -1.21 6.74 12.30
N ASP A 115 -1.71 5.58 12.72
CA ASP A 115 -1.50 4.32 12.00
C ASP A 115 -2.16 4.33 10.62
N PHE A 116 -3.37 4.91 10.52
CA PHE A 116 -4.04 5.07 9.24
C PHE A 116 -3.22 5.93 8.27
N HIS A 117 -2.76 7.12 8.68
CA HIS A 117 -1.95 7.99 7.82
C HIS A 117 -0.59 7.37 7.47
N GLY A 118 0.05 6.70 8.43
CA GLY A 118 1.32 6.00 8.22
C GLY A 118 1.25 4.94 7.12
N ALA A 119 0.06 4.41 6.83
CA ALA A 119 -0.17 3.42 5.77
C ALA A 119 -0.55 4.02 4.40
N LEU A 120 -1.00 5.28 4.35
CA LEU A 120 -1.61 5.86 3.14
C LEU A 120 -0.68 5.97 1.94
N TRP A 121 0.64 5.92 2.12
CA TRP A 121 1.60 5.92 1.01
C TRP A 121 1.63 4.58 0.25
N GLN A 122 1.15 3.51 0.89
CA GLN A 122 1.15 2.15 0.36
C GLN A 122 -0.24 1.72 -0.16
N ILE A 123 -1.30 2.45 0.21
CA ILE A 123 -2.71 2.16 -0.11
C ILE A 123 -3.12 2.85 -1.41
N ASP A 124 -3.67 2.09 -2.37
CA ASP A 124 -4.29 2.66 -3.57
C ASP A 124 -5.75 3.06 -3.31
N LYS A 125 -6.50 2.27 -2.51
CA LYS A 125 -7.91 2.54 -2.20
C LYS A 125 -8.32 2.01 -0.83
N VAL A 126 -9.22 2.72 -0.15
CA VAL A 126 -9.86 2.28 1.09
C VAL A 126 -11.30 1.85 0.80
N PHE A 127 -11.61 0.58 1.02
CA PHE A 127 -12.96 0.04 0.85
C PHE A 127 -13.75 0.19 2.14
N CYS A 128 -14.81 1.00 2.10
CA CYS A 128 -15.74 1.23 3.20
C CYS A 128 -17.11 0.62 2.88
N MET A 129 -17.80 0.13 3.91
CA MET A 129 -19.02 -0.68 3.79
C MET A 129 -20.31 0.12 3.64
N SER A 130 -20.23 1.45 3.75
CA SER A 130 -21.37 2.35 3.62
C SER A 130 -20.91 3.78 3.36
N GLN A 131 -21.82 4.63 2.87
CA GLN A 131 -21.55 6.05 2.72
C GLN A 131 -21.39 6.72 4.09
N TRP A 132 -22.15 6.28 5.09
CA TRP A 132 -21.99 6.72 6.47
C TRP A 132 -20.57 6.49 6.99
N GLN A 133 -19.99 5.29 6.75
CA GLN A 133 -18.62 4.99 7.18
C GLN A 133 -17.59 5.86 6.44
N ILE A 134 -17.75 6.10 5.13
CA ILE A 134 -16.87 7.01 4.37
C ILE A 134 -16.86 8.39 5.01
N ASN A 135 -18.04 8.97 5.26
CA ASN A 135 -18.16 10.29 5.87
C ASN A 135 -17.51 10.32 7.27
N GLN A 136 -17.67 9.24 8.04
CA GLN A 136 -17.04 9.09 9.33
C GLN A 136 -15.50 9.06 9.23
N TYR A 137 -14.94 8.32 8.28
CA TYR A 137 -13.50 8.26 8.06
C TYR A 137 -12.94 9.60 7.58
N LYS A 138 -13.62 10.29 6.66
CA LYS A 138 -13.22 11.64 6.21
C LYS A 138 -13.11 12.61 7.38
N ASP A 139 -14.12 12.64 8.25
CA ASP A 139 -14.15 13.53 9.42
C ASP A 139 -13.11 13.12 10.49
N ILE A 140 -13.17 11.88 10.97
CA ILE A 140 -12.32 11.42 12.08
C ILE A 140 -10.86 11.29 11.67
N MET A 141 -10.55 10.93 10.43
CA MET A 141 -9.19 10.89 9.93
C MET A 141 -8.74 12.21 9.30
N ASN A 142 -9.60 13.22 9.16
CA ASN A 142 -9.24 14.49 8.50
C ASN A 142 -8.71 14.29 7.07
N ILE A 143 -9.49 13.56 6.25
CA ILE A 143 -9.19 13.26 4.85
C ILE A 143 -10.18 14.00 3.96
N ASP A 144 -9.66 14.86 3.09
CA ASP A 144 -10.44 15.67 2.15
C ASP A 144 -10.22 15.20 0.69
N GLU A 145 -10.36 13.90 0.46
CA GLU A 145 -10.26 13.32 -0.89
C GLU A 145 -11.27 12.18 -1.05
N ASP A 146 -12.29 12.39 -1.90
CA ASP A 146 -13.31 11.37 -2.19
C ASP A 146 -12.72 10.18 -2.95
N ASP A 147 -11.73 10.43 -3.81
CA ASP A 147 -11.08 9.41 -4.64
C ASP A 147 -10.26 8.39 -3.82
N LEU A 148 -10.02 8.61 -2.53
CA LEU A 148 -9.38 7.59 -1.68
C LEU A 148 -10.35 6.45 -1.33
N PHE A 149 -11.65 6.74 -1.23
CA PHE A 149 -12.64 5.81 -0.69
C PHE A 149 -13.45 5.14 -1.80
N LEU A 150 -13.74 3.85 -1.62
CA LEU A 150 -14.70 3.10 -2.42
C LEU A 150 -15.80 2.58 -1.51
N LYS A 151 -17.05 2.87 -1.86
CA LYS A 151 -18.20 2.25 -1.20
C LYS A 151 -18.39 0.83 -1.74
N THR A 152 -18.36 -0.15 -0.85
CA THR A 152 -18.82 -1.52 -1.07
C THR A 152 -19.73 -1.92 0.10
N THR A 153 -20.05 -3.20 0.25
CA THR A 153 -20.91 -3.74 1.31
C THR A 153 -20.37 -5.08 1.80
N ASN A 154 -20.79 -5.51 2.99
CA ASN A 154 -20.77 -6.95 3.31
C ASN A 154 -21.77 -7.69 2.41
N GLY A 155 -21.57 -8.99 2.29
CA GLY A 155 -22.50 -9.89 1.63
C GLY A 155 -23.03 -10.99 2.53
N ILE A 156 -23.90 -11.81 1.95
CA ILE A 156 -24.57 -12.99 2.52
C ILE A 156 -24.58 -14.09 1.47
N LYS A 157 -24.81 -15.33 1.92
CA LYS A 157 -25.04 -16.48 1.02
C LYS A 157 -26.53 -16.71 0.88
N LEU A 158 -27.07 -16.53 -0.33
CA LEU A 158 -28.50 -16.72 -0.59
C LEU A 158 -28.93 -18.19 -0.32
N PRO A 159 -30.13 -18.41 0.25
CA PRO A 159 -30.67 -19.73 0.50
C PRO A 159 -30.98 -20.43 -0.82
N THR A 160 -30.91 -21.76 -0.79
CA THR A 160 -31.29 -22.60 -1.93
C THR A 160 -32.77 -23.01 -1.87
N ASP A 161 -33.39 -22.92 -0.69
CA ASP A 161 -34.77 -23.23 -0.41
C ASP A 161 -35.69 -22.00 -0.43
N ASP A 162 -36.97 -22.21 -0.73
CA ASP A 162 -37.99 -21.15 -0.67
C ASP A 162 -38.37 -20.85 0.79
N VAL A 163 -37.76 -19.79 1.33
CA VAL A 163 -37.94 -19.36 2.72
C VAL A 163 -39.38 -18.98 3.09
N LEU A 164 -40.22 -18.64 2.11
CA LEU A 164 -41.62 -18.26 2.35
C LEU A 164 -42.53 -19.46 2.65
N THR A 165 -42.09 -20.67 2.32
CA THR A 165 -42.85 -21.90 2.60
C THR A 165 -42.74 -22.38 4.04
N ARG A 166 -41.86 -21.75 4.85
CA ARG A 166 -41.59 -22.15 6.23
C ARG A 166 -42.65 -21.58 7.17
N GLU A 167 -43.23 -22.44 8.01
CA GLU A 167 -44.18 -22.02 9.05
C GLU A 167 -43.46 -21.24 10.16
N ARG A 168 -44.03 -20.09 10.55
CA ARG A 168 -43.46 -19.21 11.58
C ARG A 168 -44.28 -19.26 12.86
N ASN A 169 -43.60 -19.28 14.00
CA ASN A 169 -44.24 -19.13 15.31
C ASN A 169 -44.69 -17.68 15.51
N PRO A 170 -46.00 -17.37 15.51
CA PRO A 170 -46.51 -15.99 15.52
C PRO A 170 -46.22 -15.23 16.82
N LYS A 171 -45.75 -15.91 17.87
CA LYS A 171 -45.44 -15.32 19.17
C LYS A 171 -43.94 -15.27 19.48
N GLN A 172 -43.06 -15.64 18.54
CA GLN A 172 -41.63 -15.70 18.77
C GLN A 172 -40.89 -14.49 18.19
N LEU A 173 -40.16 -13.76 19.04
CA LEU A 173 -39.28 -12.65 18.68
C LEU A 173 -37.82 -13.06 18.93
N VAL A 174 -36.91 -12.70 18.02
CA VAL A 174 -35.49 -13.10 18.11
C VAL A 174 -34.55 -11.90 18.23
N PHE A 175 -33.49 -12.10 19.00
CA PHE A 175 -32.31 -11.22 19.09
C PHE A 175 -31.06 -12.09 18.99
N THR A 176 -30.17 -11.83 18.03
CA THR A 176 -29.00 -12.69 17.77
C THR A 176 -27.65 -11.97 17.76
N ASN A 177 -27.66 -10.67 18.03
CA ASN A 177 -26.47 -9.84 18.06
C ASN A 177 -25.71 -10.00 19.39
N ARG A 178 -24.49 -9.47 19.45
CA ARG A 178 -23.74 -9.43 20.70
C ARG A 178 -24.49 -8.64 21.79
N PRO A 179 -24.43 -9.08 23.07
CA PRO A 179 -25.20 -8.45 24.15
C PRO A 179 -25.00 -6.93 24.30
N GLU A 180 -23.78 -6.42 24.14
CA GLU A 180 -23.48 -4.99 24.26
C GLU A 180 -24.13 -4.12 23.18
N ARG A 181 -24.64 -4.73 22.09
CA ARG A 181 -25.29 -4.04 20.97
C ARG A 181 -26.79 -3.83 21.17
N GLY A 182 -27.26 -3.77 22.41
CA GLY A 182 -28.64 -3.37 22.73
C GLY A 182 -29.47 -4.42 23.48
N MET A 183 -28.89 -5.55 23.91
CA MET A 183 -29.61 -6.54 24.71
C MET A 183 -30.03 -5.98 26.07
N ASP A 184 -29.26 -5.05 26.63
CA ASP A 184 -29.64 -4.31 27.82
C ASP A 184 -30.93 -3.51 27.60
N THR A 185 -31.04 -2.79 26.49
CA THR A 185 -32.25 -2.04 26.16
C THR A 185 -33.44 -2.97 25.91
N LEU A 186 -33.20 -4.10 25.24
CA LEU A 186 -34.24 -5.11 25.03
C LEU A 186 -34.76 -5.64 26.38
N LEU A 187 -33.87 -6.17 27.21
CA LEU A 187 -34.24 -6.85 28.46
C LEU A 187 -34.81 -5.92 29.51
N PHE A 188 -34.16 -4.78 29.78
CA PHE A 188 -34.54 -3.92 30.90
C PHE A 188 -35.69 -2.98 30.54
N ASP A 189 -35.75 -2.50 29.30
CA ASP A 189 -36.60 -1.37 28.94
C ASP A 189 -37.81 -1.77 28.04
N ILE A 190 -37.66 -2.78 27.19
CA ILE A 190 -38.66 -3.16 26.17
C ILE A 190 -39.44 -4.42 26.55
N CYS A 191 -38.79 -5.51 26.98
CA CYS A 191 -39.45 -6.77 27.33
C CYS A 191 -40.57 -6.61 28.38
N PRO A 192 -40.41 -5.82 29.47
CA PRO A 192 -41.51 -5.56 30.40
C PRO A 192 -42.76 -4.99 29.74
N LYS A 193 -42.59 -4.10 28.75
CA LYS A 193 -43.70 -3.46 28.03
C LYS A 193 -44.36 -4.42 27.04
N ILE A 194 -43.58 -5.32 26.44
CA ILE A 194 -44.10 -6.40 25.58
C ILE A 194 -45.00 -7.32 26.41
N TRP A 195 -44.47 -7.89 27.51
CA TRP A 195 -45.21 -8.85 28.33
C TRP A 195 -46.36 -8.24 29.14
N ALA A 196 -46.34 -6.92 29.39
CA ALA A 196 -47.49 -6.22 29.94
C ALA A 196 -48.70 -6.24 28.98
N ARG A 197 -48.47 -6.33 27.66
CA ARG A 197 -49.53 -6.41 26.65
C ARG A 197 -49.84 -7.86 26.24
N ASP A 198 -48.84 -8.72 26.14
CA ASP A 198 -49.02 -10.13 25.82
C ASP A 198 -47.93 -11.01 26.48
N LYS A 199 -48.34 -11.78 27.49
CA LYS A 199 -47.45 -12.65 28.28
C LYS A 199 -47.00 -13.91 27.55
N ASP A 200 -47.67 -14.28 26.45
CA ASP A 200 -47.40 -15.52 25.72
C ASP A 200 -46.30 -15.35 24.66
N ILE A 201 -45.87 -14.10 24.41
CA ILE A 201 -44.74 -13.78 23.54
C ILE A 201 -43.45 -14.39 24.10
N GLU A 202 -42.76 -15.15 23.26
CA GLU A 202 -41.46 -15.73 23.51
C GLU A 202 -40.34 -14.83 22.97
N ILE A 203 -39.33 -14.57 23.79
CA ILE A 203 -38.08 -13.93 23.37
C ILE A 203 -36.98 -14.99 23.29
N VAL A 204 -36.45 -15.22 22.08
CA VAL A 204 -35.32 -16.13 21.87
C VAL A 204 -34.06 -15.30 21.63
N ILE A 205 -33.06 -15.53 22.46
CA ILE A 205 -31.75 -14.90 22.39
C ILE A 205 -30.76 -15.95 21.90
N ALA A 206 -30.07 -15.65 20.81
CA ALA A 206 -28.89 -16.39 20.38
C ALA A 206 -27.69 -15.43 20.33
N GLY A 207 -26.48 -15.95 20.35
CA GLY A 207 -25.28 -15.13 20.31
C GLY A 207 -24.12 -15.78 21.03
N TYR A 208 -22.92 -15.26 20.79
CA TYR A 208 -21.73 -15.70 21.49
C TYR A 208 -21.18 -14.57 22.36
N ASP A 209 -20.76 -14.96 23.55
CA ASP A 209 -20.16 -14.07 24.52
C ASP A 209 -18.66 -13.94 24.23
N ASN A 210 -18.15 -12.71 24.27
CA ASN A 210 -16.71 -12.45 24.26
C ASN A 210 -16.37 -11.65 25.52
N THR A 211 -16.61 -12.30 26.67
CA THR A 211 -16.43 -11.71 27.98
C THR A 211 -14.95 -11.48 28.24
N THR A 212 -14.49 -10.27 27.90
CA THR A 212 -13.30 -9.73 28.56
C THR A 212 -13.62 -9.56 30.05
N GLU A 213 -12.61 -9.58 30.92
CA GLU A 213 -12.82 -9.43 32.38
C GLU A 213 -13.62 -8.17 32.72
N GLN A 214 -13.39 -7.08 31.97
CA GLN A 214 -14.10 -5.81 32.11
C GLN A 214 -15.60 -5.90 31.78
N MET A 215 -15.97 -6.78 30.84
CA MET A 215 -17.37 -6.94 30.41
C MET A 215 -18.14 -7.94 31.28
N LYS A 216 -17.46 -8.79 32.05
CA LYS A 216 -18.10 -9.83 32.87
C LYS A 216 -19.24 -9.28 33.76
N PRO A 217 -19.09 -8.16 34.49
CA PRO A 217 -20.21 -7.61 35.29
C PRO A 217 -21.45 -7.24 34.46
N PHE A 218 -21.26 -6.75 33.23
CA PHE A 218 -22.35 -6.42 32.32
C PHE A 218 -23.09 -7.69 31.88
N TYR A 219 -22.36 -8.73 31.50
CA TYR A 219 -22.94 -10.02 31.09
C TYR A 219 -23.64 -10.73 32.25
N ASP A 220 -23.02 -10.76 33.45
CA ASP A 220 -23.62 -11.34 34.67
C ASP A 220 -24.96 -10.66 35.01
N LYS A 221 -25.05 -9.34 34.82
CA LYS A 221 -26.28 -8.56 35.02
C LYS A 221 -27.39 -8.97 34.04
N LEU A 222 -27.05 -9.20 32.77
CA LEU A 222 -28.00 -9.63 31.74
C LEU A 222 -28.51 -11.05 32.01
N THR A 223 -27.61 -11.99 32.33
CA THR A 223 -27.95 -13.37 32.68
C THR A 223 -28.85 -13.44 33.91
N SER A 224 -28.52 -12.67 34.95
CA SER A 224 -29.37 -12.55 36.15
C SER A 224 -30.78 -12.08 35.81
N LYS A 225 -30.91 -11.15 34.85
CA LYS A 225 -32.20 -10.62 34.43
C LYS A 225 -33.03 -11.64 33.65
N ILE A 226 -32.41 -12.44 32.78
CA ILE A 226 -33.06 -13.53 32.07
C ILE A 226 -33.63 -14.56 33.06
N ILE A 227 -32.82 -14.98 34.05
CA ILE A 227 -33.24 -15.91 35.11
C ILE A 227 -34.40 -15.33 35.93
N GLU A 228 -34.37 -14.03 36.24
CA GLU A 228 -35.48 -13.35 36.93
C GLU A 228 -36.79 -13.47 36.15
N TYR A 229 -36.77 -13.22 34.83
CA TYR A 229 -37.97 -13.32 33.99
C TYR A 229 -38.49 -14.74 33.86
N GLN A 230 -37.60 -15.73 33.72
CA GLN A 230 -37.98 -17.15 33.70
C GLN A 230 -38.67 -17.56 35.01
N LYS A 231 -38.15 -17.13 36.17
CA LYS A 231 -38.78 -17.38 37.48
C LYS A 231 -40.16 -16.73 37.62
N LYS A 232 -40.40 -15.61 36.93
CA LYS A 232 -41.71 -14.93 36.88
C LYS A 232 -42.68 -15.57 35.87
N GLY A 233 -42.28 -16.64 35.17
CA GLY A 233 -43.11 -17.37 34.22
C GLY A 233 -43.16 -16.75 32.81
N PHE A 234 -42.29 -15.78 32.50
CA PHE A 234 -42.19 -15.23 31.15
C PHE A 234 -41.38 -16.16 30.24
N LYS A 235 -41.78 -16.24 28.96
CA LYS A 235 -41.09 -17.05 27.95
C LYS A 235 -39.87 -16.30 27.40
N ILE A 236 -38.70 -16.59 27.95
CA ILE A 236 -37.42 -16.11 27.43
C ILE A 236 -36.40 -17.25 27.43
N ASN A 237 -35.79 -17.50 26.28
CA ASN A 237 -34.85 -18.59 26.08
C ASN A 237 -33.51 -18.04 25.56
N HIS A 238 -32.40 -18.47 26.16
CA HIS A 238 -31.06 -18.16 25.69
C HIS A 238 -30.44 -19.44 25.13
N VAL A 239 -30.36 -19.54 23.80
CA VAL A 239 -29.92 -20.76 23.10
C VAL A 239 -28.42 -20.79 22.84
N GLY A 240 -27.69 -19.75 23.25
CA GLY A 240 -26.25 -19.63 23.09
C GLY A 240 -25.81 -19.39 21.64
N ALA A 241 -24.57 -19.77 21.34
CA ALA A 241 -23.94 -19.53 20.05
C ALA A 241 -24.41 -20.54 19.01
N LEU A 242 -25.01 -20.05 17.91
CA LEU A 242 -25.45 -20.87 16.78
C LEU A 242 -24.46 -20.79 15.62
N ASN A 243 -24.27 -21.91 14.92
CA ASN A 243 -23.64 -21.90 13.60
C ASN A 243 -24.59 -21.26 12.57
N LYS A 244 -24.11 -20.99 11.35
CA LYS A 244 -24.92 -20.30 10.32
C LYS A 244 -26.18 -21.08 9.92
N THR A 245 -26.12 -22.40 9.86
CA THR A 245 -27.27 -23.25 9.49
C THR A 245 -28.38 -23.12 10.54
N ASP A 246 -28.06 -23.33 11.81
CA ASP A 246 -29.02 -23.27 12.91
C ASP A 246 -29.56 -21.85 13.11
N LEU A 247 -28.71 -20.83 12.91
CA LEU A 247 -29.11 -19.43 12.95
C LEU A 247 -30.14 -19.09 11.87
N TYR A 248 -29.94 -19.58 10.64
CA TYR A 248 -30.90 -19.34 9.56
C TYR A 248 -32.21 -20.09 9.77
N GLU A 249 -32.18 -21.29 10.35
CA GLU A 249 -33.40 -22.01 10.71
C GLU A 249 -34.19 -21.27 11.81
N LEU A 250 -33.51 -20.68 12.79
CA LEU A 250 -34.15 -19.77 13.74
C LEU A 250 -34.80 -18.57 13.03
N TYR A 251 -34.10 -17.94 12.07
CA TYR A 251 -34.67 -16.80 11.33
C TYR A 251 -35.87 -17.18 10.45
N LYS A 252 -35.86 -18.37 9.86
CA LYS A 252 -36.95 -18.86 9.01
C LYS A 252 -38.22 -19.19 9.81
N THR A 253 -38.08 -19.51 11.11
CA THR A 253 -39.18 -19.95 11.96
C THR A 253 -39.69 -18.89 12.96
N ALA A 254 -38.90 -17.86 13.26
CA ALA A 254 -39.32 -16.74 14.11
C ALA A 254 -40.28 -15.77 13.40
N LYS A 255 -41.09 -15.00 14.14
CA LYS A 255 -41.98 -13.98 13.57
C LYS A 255 -41.29 -12.63 13.36
N LEU A 256 -40.54 -12.10 14.32
CA LEU A 256 -39.88 -10.79 14.19
C LEU A 256 -38.45 -10.81 14.73
N PHE A 257 -37.58 -10.03 14.11
CA PHE A 257 -36.27 -9.69 14.66
C PHE A 257 -36.37 -8.37 15.43
N VAL A 258 -35.98 -8.35 16.71
CA VAL A 258 -36.03 -7.15 17.56
C VAL A 258 -34.63 -6.71 17.94
N TYR A 259 -34.21 -5.53 17.47
CA TYR A 259 -32.84 -5.05 17.62
C TYR A 259 -32.75 -3.58 18.07
N PRO A 260 -33.02 -3.26 19.35
CA PRO A 260 -32.97 -1.90 19.88
C PRO A 260 -31.52 -1.44 20.13
N THR A 261 -30.74 -1.32 19.05
CA THR A 261 -29.31 -1.07 19.12
C THR A 261 -28.98 0.40 19.39
N LYS A 262 -27.90 0.58 20.15
CA LYS A 262 -27.21 1.87 20.35
C LYS A 262 -25.83 1.88 19.70
N PHE A 263 -25.47 0.79 19.03
CA PHE A 263 -24.18 0.60 18.40
C PHE A 263 -24.19 1.14 16.97
N TRP A 264 -23.12 1.82 16.57
CA TRP A 264 -22.97 2.30 15.19
C TRP A 264 -22.63 1.13 14.26
N GLU A 265 -23.67 0.57 13.64
CA GLU A 265 -23.50 -0.41 12.57
C GLU A 265 -23.00 0.28 11.31
N ILE A 266 -21.93 -0.26 10.72
CA ILE A 266 -21.36 0.23 9.45
C ILE A 266 -21.87 -0.54 8.22
N SER A 267 -22.27 -1.80 8.42
CA SER A 267 -22.85 -2.68 7.41
C SER A 267 -23.37 -3.95 8.09
N CYS A 268 -24.55 -3.86 8.68
CA CYS A 268 -25.13 -4.90 9.54
C CYS A 268 -25.47 -6.17 8.74
N ILE A 269 -24.61 -7.20 8.82
CA ILE A 269 -24.84 -8.49 8.17
C ILE A 269 -26.14 -9.16 8.66
N THR A 270 -26.48 -8.99 9.94
CA THR A 270 -27.73 -9.49 10.52
C THR A 270 -28.96 -8.87 9.84
N ALA A 271 -28.91 -7.58 9.47
CA ALA A 271 -29.99 -6.94 8.72
C ALA A 271 -30.13 -7.55 7.31
N MET A 272 -29.01 -7.93 6.68
CA MET A 272 -29.02 -8.60 5.37
C MET A 272 -29.57 -10.04 5.47
N GLU A 273 -29.11 -10.80 6.46
CA GLU A 273 -29.52 -12.20 6.70
C GLU A 273 -31.00 -12.31 7.08
N THR A 274 -31.52 -11.39 7.89
CA THR A 274 -32.94 -11.37 8.26
C THR A 274 -33.82 -11.07 7.05
N GLN A 275 -33.44 -10.10 6.21
CA GLN A 275 -34.12 -9.82 4.93
C GLN A 275 -34.12 -11.04 4.01
N MET A 276 -32.97 -11.71 3.87
CA MET A 276 -32.81 -12.93 3.09
C MET A 276 -33.70 -14.07 3.58
N CYS A 277 -33.82 -14.24 4.90
CA CYS A 277 -34.71 -15.23 5.50
C CYS A 277 -36.17 -14.78 5.54
N GLY A 278 -36.55 -13.63 4.97
CA GLY A 278 -37.91 -13.10 5.01
C GLY A 278 -38.40 -12.80 6.43
N LEU A 279 -37.50 -12.40 7.34
CA LEU A 279 -37.79 -12.06 8.73
C LEU A 279 -37.77 -10.53 8.90
N PRO A 280 -38.93 -9.86 9.06
CA PRO A 280 -38.96 -8.42 9.27
C PRO A 280 -38.24 -8.01 10.57
N MET A 281 -37.43 -6.95 10.46
CA MET A 281 -36.63 -6.41 11.57
C MET A 281 -37.23 -5.11 12.10
N ILE A 282 -37.26 -4.95 13.41
CA ILE A 282 -37.53 -3.67 14.10
C ILE A 282 -36.23 -3.25 14.79
N THR A 283 -35.70 -2.07 14.43
CA THR A 283 -34.40 -1.62 14.91
C THR A 283 -34.30 -0.09 15.03
N SER A 284 -33.14 0.43 15.42
CA SER A 284 -32.83 1.85 15.48
C SER A 284 -32.50 2.42 14.11
N HIS A 285 -32.95 3.64 13.81
CA HIS A 285 -32.44 4.42 12.68
C HIS A 285 -31.09 5.06 13.06
N LEU A 286 -30.03 4.26 13.04
CA LEU A 286 -28.70 4.65 13.54
C LEU A 286 -27.58 4.25 12.56
N ALA A 287 -26.61 5.14 12.37
CA ALA A 287 -25.43 4.94 11.52
C ALA A 287 -25.81 4.41 10.12
N ALA A 288 -25.20 3.32 9.65
CA ALA A 288 -25.44 2.75 8.33
C ALA A 288 -26.60 1.74 8.28
N LEU A 289 -27.36 1.52 9.37
CA LEU A 289 -28.55 0.66 9.32
C LEU A 289 -29.56 1.06 8.22
N PRO A 290 -29.83 2.36 7.98
CA PRO A 290 -30.67 2.78 6.87
C PRO A 290 -30.12 2.45 5.48
N GLU A 291 -28.81 2.19 5.34
CA GLU A 291 -28.20 1.75 4.09
C GLU A 291 -28.25 0.21 3.91
N THR A 292 -28.42 -0.55 5.00
CA THR A 292 -28.46 -2.03 4.96
C THR A 292 -29.85 -2.64 5.08
N LEU A 293 -30.73 -2.05 5.90
CA LEU A 293 -32.10 -2.51 6.09
C LEU A 293 -33.01 -1.72 5.15
N HIS A 294 -33.58 -2.39 4.15
CA HIS A 294 -34.50 -1.74 3.23
C HIS A 294 -35.71 -1.17 3.99
N GLN A 295 -36.10 0.06 3.66
CA GLN A 295 -37.19 0.78 4.35
C GLN A 295 -38.53 0.04 4.35
N ASN A 296 -38.76 -0.82 3.34
CA ASN A 296 -39.96 -1.66 3.24
C ASN A 296 -39.77 -3.08 3.77
N ALA A 297 -38.60 -3.44 4.30
CA ALA A 297 -38.31 -4.77 4.84
C ALA A 297 -38.25 -4.81 6.38
N GLY A 298 -38.35 -3.64 7.02
CA GLY A 298 -38.35 -3.51 8.48
C GLY A 298 -38.80 -2.13 8.94
N ILE A 299 -38.80 -1.91 10.25
CA ILE A 299 -39.17 -0.63 10.87
C ILE A 299 -37.97 -0.07 11.64
N MET A 300 -37.50 1.11 11.24
CA MET A 300 -36.40 1.81 11.90
C MET A 300 -36.92 2.96 12.76
N ILE A 301 -36.68 2.91 14.07
CA ILE A 301 -37.12 3.90 15.05
C ILE A 301 -36.04 4.97 15.24
N LYS A 302 -36.39 6.24 15.03
CA LYS A 302 -35.52 7.40 15.31
C LYS A 302 -35.55 7.77 16.79
N GLY A 303 -34.39 8.17 17.32
CA GLY A 303 -34.22 8.67 18.69
C GLY A 303 -33.28 7.80 19.52
N ASP A 304 -33.02 8.24 20.76
CA ASP A 304 -32.21 7.48 21.72
C ASP A 304 -32.97 6.25 22.21
N ALA A 305 -32.35 5.08 22.09
CA ALA A 305 -32.88 3.79 22.51
C ALA A 305 -33.24 3.73 24.01
N LYS A 306 -32.61 4.58 24.84
CA LYS A 306 -32.92 4.72 26.28
C LYS A 306 -34.07 5.67 26.58
N SER A 307 -34.54 6.44 25.60
CA SER A 307 -35.69 7.32 25.79
C SER A 307 -37.01 6.55 25.84
N ARG A 308 -37.91 6.99 26.72
CA ARG A 308 -39.27 6.41 26.82
C ARG A 308 -40.02 6.47 25.48
N SER A 309 -39.89 7.59 24.76
CA SER A 309 -40.51 7.81 23.44
C SER A 309 -40.06 6.78 22.41
N TYR A 310 -38.76 6.48 22.35
CA TYR A 310 -38.25 5.42 21.48
C TYR A 310 -38.84 4.07 21.84
N GLN A 311 -38.78 3.69 23.13
CA GLN A 311 -39.24 2.38 23.61
C GLN A 311 -40.73 2.17 23.32
N ASP A 312 -41.56 3.21 23.52
CA ASP A 312 -43.00 3.13 23.28
C ASP A 312 -43.29 2.97 21.76
N LYS A 313 -42.55 3.68 20.90
CA LYS A 313 -42.63 3.50 19.43
C LYS A 313 -42.16 2.11 19.00
N PHE A 314 -41.11 1.59 19.64
CA PHE A 314 -40.57 0.27 19.35
C PHE A 314 -41.58 -0.84 19.68
N VAL A 315 -42.18 -0.79 20.87
CA VAL A 315 -43.24 -1.73 21.28
C VAL A 315 -44.47 -1.59 20.37
N LYS A 316 -44.87 -0.36 20.02
CA LYS A 316 -45.96 -0.13 19.06
C LYS A 316 -45.69 -0.82 17.72
N ALA A 317 -44.47 -0.70 17.19
CA ALA A 317 -44.08 -1.32 15.93
C ALA A 317 -44.12 -2.86 15.99
N ILE A 318 -43.75 -3.47 17.12
CA ILE A 318 -43.85 -4.92 17.33
C ILE A 318 -45.30 -5.35 17.15
N PHE A 319 -46.22 -4.78 17.92
CA PHE A 319 -47.60 -5.21 17.88
C PHE A 319 -48.30 -4.87 16.56
N GLU A 320 -47.93 -3.77 15.91
CA GLU A 320 -48.42 -3.46 14.57
C GLU A 320 -48.11 -4.58 13.56
N LEU A 321 -46.92 -5.17 13.62
CA LEU A 321 -46.54 -6.28 12.73
C LEU A 321 -47.05 -7.64 13.19
N LEU A 322 -47.30 -7.84 14.48
CA LEU A 322 -47.94 -9.05 14.99
C LEU A 322 -49.44 -9.10 14.64
N GLU A 323 -50.09 -7.94 14.48
CA GLU A 323 -51.54 -7.81 14.25
C GLU A 323 -51.92 -7.56 12.79
N ASN A 324 -50.96 -7.29 11.90
CA ASN A 324 -51.21 -6.93 10.49
C ASN A 324 -50.44 -7.84 9.51
N ASP A 325 -51.04 -8.98 9.16
CA ASP A 325 -50.41 -9.97 8.28
C ASP A 325 -50.13 -9.43 6.87
N LYS A 326 -51.02 -8.60 6.30
CA LYS A 326 -50.79 -8.00 4.97
C LYS A 326 -49.53 -7.15 4.93
N ARG A 327 -49.33 -6.31 5.95
CA ARG A 327 -48.13 -5.49 6.05
C ARG A 327 -46.89 -6.36 6.31
N TYR A 328 -47.03 -7.39 7.13
CA TYR A 328 -45.97 -8.35 7.41
C TYR A 328 -45.49 -9.06 6.13
N GLU A 329 -46.41 -9.68 5.39
CA GLU A 329 -46.14 -10.38 4.12
C GLU A 329 -45.47 -9.46 3.10
N ALA A 330 -45.97 -8.23 2.94
CA ALA A 330 -45.36 -7.23 2.07
C ALA A 330 -43.91 -6.93 2.47
N MET A 331 -43.61 -6.86 3.78
CA MET A 331 -42.24 -6.67 4.26
C MET A 331 -41.34 -7.87 4.00
N GLN A 332 -41.84 -9.10 4.12
CA GLN A 332 -41.08 -10.30 3.80
C GLN A 332 -40.63 -10.30 2.34
N GLN A 333 -41.57 -10.02 1.43
CA GLN A 333 -41.30 -9.97 -0.01
C GLN A 333 -40.27 -8.88 -0.35
N ALA A 334 -40.42 -7.69 0.23
CA ALA A 334 -39.47 -6.60 0.05
C ALA A 334 -38.07 -6.96 0.56
N GLY A 335 -37.97 -7.61 1.72
CA GLY A 335 -36.71 -8.07 2.29
C GLY A 335 -35.99 -9.08 1.40
N ILE A 336 -36.69 -10.14 0.99
CA ILE A 336 -36.11 -11.20 0.14
C ILE A 336 -35.67 -10.63 -1.20
N SER A 337 -36.47 -9.74 -1.80
CA SER A 337 -36.10 -9.07 -3.05
C SER A 337 -34.85 -8.21 -2.88
N ASN A 338 -34.75 -7.43 -1.80
CA ASN A 338 -33.61 -6.55 -1.52
C ASN A 338 -32.33 -7.35 -1.20
N ALA A 339 -32.46 -8.49 -0.54
CA ALA A 339 -31.32 -9.32 -0.11
C ALA A 339 -30.45 -9.83 -1.26
N LYS A 340 -31.01 -10.00 -2.46
CA LYS A 340 -30.30 -10.50 -3.65
C LYS A 340 -29.07 -9.67 -4.04
N GLN A 341 -29.08 -8.37 -3.78
CA GLN A 341 -27.95 -7.49 -4.11
C GLN A 341 -26.73 -7.72 -3.21
N TYR A 342 -26.93 -8.33 -2.03
CA TYR A 342 -25.88 -8.59 -1.07
C TYR A 342 -25.27 -9.99 -1.24
N ASP A 343 -25.53 -10.70 -2.34
CA ASP A 343 -24.86 -11.97 -2.59
C ASP A 343 -23.34 -11.78 -2.71
N TRP A 344 -22.55 -12.62 -2.02
CA TRP A 344 -21.09 -12.51 -2.05
C TRP A 344 -20.52 -12.62 -3.46
N ASP A 345 -21.14 -13.43 -4.33
CA ASP A 345 -20.75 -13.55 -5.73
C ASP A 345 -20.92 -12.21 -6.48
N ASN A 346 -21.99 -11.47 -6.20
CA ASN A 346 -22.24 -10.16 -6.80
C ASN A 346 -21.25 -9.10 -6.28
N VAL A 347 -20.96 -9.11 -4.97
CA VAL A 347 -19.97 -8.18 -4.38
C VAL A 347 -18.57 -8.48 -4.92
N ALA A 348 -18.18 -9.75 -5.03
CA ALA A 348 -16.90 -10.15 -5.61
C ALA A 348 -16.79 -9.74 -7.09
N GLN A 349 -17.87 -9.85 -7.86
CA GLN A 349 -17.88 -9.36 -9.25
C GLN A 349 -17.66 -7.85 -9.34
N GLN A 350 -18.30 -7.06 -8.46
CA GLN A 350 -18.07 -5.61 -8.39
C GLN A 350 -16.61 -5.28 -8.06
N TRP A 351 -15.99 -6.04 -7.15
CA TRP A 351 -14.57 -5.88 -6.81
C TRP A 351 -13.67 -6.24 -7.98
N ASN A 352 -13.95 -7.35 -8.65
CA ASN A 352 -13.24 -7.79 -9.85
C ASN A 352 -13.27 -6.71 -10.94
N ASP A 353 -14.45 -6.14 -11.22
CA ASP A 353 -14.61 -5.08 -12.21
C ASP A 353 -13.81 -3.83 -11.82
N TYR A 354 -13.82 -3.47 -10.53
CA TYR A 354 -13.00 -2.39 -10.01
C TYR A 354 -11.50 -2.66 -10.17
N PHE A 355 -11.00 -3.86 -9.83
CA PHE A 355 -9.58 -4.21 -9.98
C PHE A 355 -9.12 -4.00 -11.41
N PHE A 356 -9.89 -4.49 -12.39
CA PHE A 356 -9.55 -4.31 -13.80
C PHE A 356 -9.66 -2.87 -14.28
N GLN A 357 -10.62 -2.11 -13.76
CA GLN A 357 -10.70 -0.69 -14.06
C GLN A 357 -9.47 0.07 -13.53
N GLU A 358 -8.98 -0.25 -12.33
CA GLU A 358 -7.78 0.36 -11.77
C GLU A 358 -6.52 -0.03 -12.54
N PHE A 359 -6.39 -1.30 -12.93
CA PHE A 359 -5.29 -1.73 -13.79
C PHE A 359 -5.30 -1.04 -15.15
N LYS A 360 -6.48 -0.86 -15.74
CA LYS A 360 -6.65 -0.08 -16.98
C LYS A 360 -6.22 1.38 -16.79
N ASN A 361 -6.56 2.00 -15.66
CA ASN A 361 -6.13 3.37 -15.34
C ASN A 361 -4.60 3.45 -15.23
N LYS A 362 -3.97 2.50 -14.53
CA LYS A 362 -2.51 2.43 -14.34
C LYS A 362 -1.73 2.18 -15.64
N THR A 363 -2.31 1.44 -16.58
CA THR A 363 -1.68 1.09 -17.88
C THR A 363 -2.06 2.04 -19.02
N ALA A 364 -2.86 3.08 -18.74
CA ALA A 364 -3.31 4.04 -19.74
C ALA A 364 -2.16 4.84 -20.37
N ASN A 365 -1.14 5.20 -19.59
CA ASN A 365 0.05 5.86 -20.11
C ASN A 365 1.00 4.82 -20.75
N ARG A 366 0.98 4.76 -22.09
CA ARG A 366 1.80 3.81 -22.87
C ARG A 366 3.29 4.04 -22.70
N GLN A 367 3.76 5.28 -22.60
CA GLN A 367 5.19 5.55 -22.42
C GLN A 367 5.70 5.02 -21.07
N SER A 368 4.96 5.25 -19.99
CA SER A 368 5.27 4.67 -18.67
C SER A 368 5.23 3.15 -18.71
N LEU A 369 4.28 2.55 -19.43
CA LEU A 369 4.18 1.11 -19.59
C LEU A 369 5.35 0.52 -20.39
N TYR A 370 5.76 1.15 -21.50
CA TYR A 370 6.92 0.73 -22.29
C TYR A 370 8.19 0.73 -21.44
N LYS A 371 8.43 1.85 -20.73
CA LYS A 371 9.55 1.97 -19.82
C LYS A 371 9.51 0.91 -18.72
N HIS A 372 8.34 0.68 -18.12
CA HIS A 372 8.16 -0.34 -17.07
C HIS A 372 8.53 -1.75 -17.56
N LEU A 373 8.01 -2.17 -18.72
CA LEU A 373 8.32 -3.48 -19.29
C LEU A 373 9.80 -3.61 -19.66
N TYR A 374 10.40 -2.55 -20.23
CA TYR A 374 11.83 -2.52 -20.53
C TYR A 374 12.70 -2.60 -19.28
N GLU A 375 12.38 -1.81 -18.25
CA GLU A 375 13.10 -1.85 -16.98
C GLU A 375 12.97 -3.20 -16.28
N LYS A 376 11.82 -3.87 -16.40
CA LYS A 376 11.60 -5.22 -15.86
C LYS A 376 12.21 -6.33 -16.72
N GLU A 377 12.86 -6.01 -17.83
CA GLU A 377 13.40 -6.98 -18.80
C GLU A 377 12.34 -7.92 -19.40
N ASP A 378 11.11 -7.43 -19.51
CA ASP A 378 9.99 -8.15 -20.11
C ASP A 378 9.87 -7.83 -21.60
N ILE A 379 10.95 -8.14 -22.33
CA ILE A 379 11.19 -7.68 -23.70
C ILE A 379 10.19 -8.27 -24.68
N MET A 380 9.77 -9.52 -24.52
CA MET A 380 8.79 -10.14 -25.42
C MET A 380 7.40 -9.51 -25.26
N THR A 381 7.00 -9.20 -24.02
CA THR A 381 5.75 -8.47 -23.75
C THR A 381 5.81 -7.06 -24.33
N LEU A 382 6.93 -6.36 -24.14
CA LEU A 382 7.15 -5.04 -24.72
C LEU A 382 7.09 -5.06 -26.25
N ARG A 383 7.81 -5.99 -26.87
CA ARG A 383 7.86 -6.17 -28.34
C ARG A 383 6.46 -6.41 -28.91
N HIS A 384 5.70 -7.33 -28.31
CA HIS A 384 4.32 -7.57 -28.72
C HIS A 384 3.47 -6.30 -28.63
N LEU A 385 3.61 -5.55 -27.54
CA LEU A 385 2.84 -4.33 -27.34
C LEU A 385 3.20 -3.23 -28.35
N VAL A 386 4.48 -2.97 -28.61
CA VAL A 386 4.89 -1.93 -29.58
C VAL A 386 4.52 -2.31 -31.01
N ASP A 387 4.73 -3.57 -31.40
CA ASP A 387 4.41 -4.07 -32.73
C ASP A 387 2.89 -4.08 -33.01
N SER A 388 2.06 -4.16 -31.96
CA SER A 388 0.59 -4.13 -32.07
C SER A 388 -0.01 -2.73 -32.32
N VAL A 389 0.74 -1.66 -32.06
CA VAL A 389 0.24 -0.27 -32.14
C VAL A 389 0.81 0.45 -33.36
N ASP A 390 2.14 0.49 -33.52
CA ASP A 390 2.82 1.09 -34.67
C ASP A 390 4.31 0.68 -34.71
N VAL A 391 4.77 0.18 -35.85
CA VAL A 391 6.13 -0.34 -36.07
C VAL A 391 7.20 0.75 -36.16
N ASP A 392 6.84 2.02 -36.37
CA ASP A 392 7.79 3.13 -36.57
C ASP A 392 7.95 4.05 -35.33
N THR A 393 7.69 3.55 -34.13
CA THR A 393 7.92 4.29 -32.88
C THR A 393 9.38 4.22 -32.41
N GLU A 394 9.81 5.19 -31.59
CA GLU A 394 11.15 5.18 -30.94
C GLU A 394 11.41 3.87 -30.18
N TRP A 395 10.41 3.37 -29.46
CA TRP A 395 10.50 2.12 -28.71
C TRP A 395 10.57 0.89 -29.62
N SER A 396 9.79 0.83 -30.69
CA SER A 396 9.91 -0.25 -31.69
C SER A 396 11.32 -0.30 -32.27
N ASN A 397 11.83 0.83 -32.77
CA ASN A 397 13.19 0.94 -33.31
C ASN A 397 14.24 0.53 -32.28
N LYS A 398 14.09 0.96 -31.03
CA LYS A 398 14.99 0.59 -29.93
C LYS A 398 15.02 -0.92 -29.70
N ILE A 399 13.86 -1.56 -29.57
CA ILE A 399 13.78 -3.00 -29.26
C ILE A 399 14.27 -3.87 -30.41
N HIS A 400 13.92 -3.56 -31.66
CA HIS A 400 14.41 -4.32 -32.82
C HIS A 400 15.91 -4.12 -33.05
N THR A 401 16.47 -2.97 -32.66
CA THR A 401 17.92 -2.69 -32.74
C THR A 401 18.71 -3.36 -31.62
N GLU A 402 18.20 -3.34 -30.38
CA GLU A 402 18.88 -3.95 -29.22
C GLU A 402 18.74 -5.48 -29.19
N TYR A 403 17.64 -6.04 -29.72
CA TYR A 403 17.34 -7.47 -29.68
C TYR A 403 17.10 -8.13 -31.06
N PRO A 404 17.97 -7.91 -32.07
CA PRO A 404 17.78 -8.43 -33.44
C PRO A 404 17.98 -9.95 -33.56
N TYR A 405 18.47 -10.60 -32.49
CA TYR A 405 18.81 -12.02 -32.48
C TYR A 405 17.61 -12.94 -32.19
N ILE A 406 16.51 -12.40 -31.67
CA ILE A 406 15.29 -13.14 -31.30
C ILE A 406 14.60 -13.75 -32.53
N GLU A 407 14.76 -13.14 -33.70
CA GLU A 407 14.00 -13.45 -34.91
C GLU A 407 14.43 -14.73 -35.63
N ASN A 408 15.64 -15.22 -35.37
CA ASN A 408 16.23 -16.32 -36.11
C ASN A 408 17.08 -17.22 -35.21
N ARG A 409 16.83 -18.53 -35.27
CA ARG A 409 17.57 -19.57 -34.53
C ARG A 409 19.09 -19.44 -34.65
N GLN A 410 19.61 -19.15 -35.84
CA GLN A 410 21.06 -19.00 -36.04
C GLN A 410 21.61 -17.75 -35.35
N LYS A 411 20.89 -16.63 -35.36
CA LYS A 411 21.30 -15.42 -34.65
C LYS A 411 21.22 -15.63 -33.13
N TYR A 412 20.13 -16.25 -32.66
CA TYR A 412 19.97 -16.66 -31.26
C TYR A 412 21.16 -17.53 -30.81
N ARG A 413 21.46 -18.60 -31.55
CA ARG A 413 22.59 -19.49 -31.24
C ARG A 413 23.91 -18.73 -31.14
N LYS A 414 24.22 -17.89 -32.14
CA LYS A 414 25.43 -17.07 -32.12
C LYS A 414 25.50 -16.13 -30.91
N LYS A 415 24.39 -15.48 -30.55
CA LYS A 415 24.32 -14.57 -29.40
C LYS A 415 24.59 -15.33 -28.08
N TYR A 416 23.97 -16.48 -27.87
CA TYR A 416 24.15 -17.24 -26.63
C TYR A 416 25.50 -17.96 -26.56
N GLN A 417 26.08 -18.38 -27.70
CA GLN A 417 27.47 -18.83 -27.75
C GLN A 417 28.44 -17.71 -27.35
N GLN A 418 28.22 -16.49 -27.84
CA GLN A 418 29.02 -15.33 -27.45
C GLN A 418 28.87 -15.04 -25.95
N LEU A 419 27.64 -15.04 -25.41
CA LEU A 419 27.41 -14.82 -23.98
C LEU A 419 28.07 -15.90 -23.11
N GLY A 420 27.99 -17.17 -23.52
CA GLY A 420 28.65 -18.28 -22.83
C GLY A 420 30.17 -18.14 -22.84
N LYS A 421 30.75 -17.70 -23.96
CA LYS A 421 32.18 -17.38 -24.03
C LYS A 421 32.57 -16.23 -23.10
N GLU A 422 31.85 -15.11 -23.14
CA GLU A 422 32.09 -13.96 -22.25
C GLU A 422 31.96 -14.35 -20.78
N TYR A 423 31.00 -15.23 -20.46
CA TYR A 423 30.85 -15.78 -19.12
C TYR A 423 32.05 -16.65 -18.74
N ALA A 424 32.48 -17.54 -19.63
CA ALA A 424 33.61 -18.41 -19.37
C ALA A 424 34.95 -17.66 -19.20
N GLU A 425 35.13 -16.54 -19.91
CA GLU A 425 36.30 -15.67 -19.76
C GLU A 425 36.29 -14.91 -18.42
N LYS A 426 35.12 -14.58 -17.89
CA LYS A 426 34.95 -13.87 -16.60
C LYS A 426 34.98 -14.79 -15.39
N GLU A 427 34.56 -16.05 -15.53
CA GLU A 427 34.50 -17.00 -14.42
C GLU A 427 35.90 -17.49 -14.05
N THR A 428 36.50 -16.83 -13.05
CA THR A 428 37.84 -17.18 -12.54
C THR A 428 37.79 -18.13 -11.35
N ASN A 429 36.61 -18.39 -10.74
CA ASN A 429 36.48 -19.18 -9.52
C ASN A 429 35.62 -20.45 -9.70
N PHE A 430 36.30 -21.56 -9.96
CA PHE A 430 35.72 -22.90 -10.13
C PHE A 430 35.37 -23.55 -8.78
N GLU A 431 34.40 -23.02 -8.06
CA GLU A 431 33.87 -23.62 -6.84
C GLU A 431 32.49 -24.22 -7.07
N LEU A 432 32.26 -25.40 -6.48
CA LEU A 432 30.94 -26.01 -6.44
C LEU A 432 30.06 -25.20 -5.47
N ARG A 433 28.99 -24.57 -5.97
CA ARG A 433 28.11 -23.68 -5.20
C ARG A 433 26.74 -24.32 -5.04
N ASN A 434 26.21 -24.37 -3.83
CA ASN A 434 24.81 -24.73 -3.66
C ASN A 434 23.97 -23.45 -3.50
N TYR A 435 23.11 -23.16 -4.48
CA TYR A 435 22.20 -22.02 -4.42
C TYR A 435 20.92 -22.44 -3.68
N GLY A 436 20.34 -21.56 -2.86
CA GLY A 436 19.11 -21.88 -2.12
C GLY A 436 17.94 -22.33 -3.02
N ARG A 437 17.89 -21.88 -4.28
CA ARG A 437 16.88 -22.36 -5.25
C ARG A 437 17.01 -23.85 -5.56
N LEU A 438 18.23 -24.37 -5.53
CA LEU A 438 18.51 -25.78 -5.78
C LEU A 438 18.01 -26.63 -4.62
N ASP A 439 18.13 -26.18 -3.36
CA ASP A 439 17.59 -26.93 -2.22
C ASP A 439 16.09 -27.19 -2.36
N VAL A 440 15.33 -26.16 -2.78
CA VAL A 440 13.88 -26.27 -3.02
C VAL A 440 13.59 -27.20 -4.20
N ALA A 441 14.27 -27.00 -5.34
CA ALA A 441 14.06 -27.80 -6.55
C ALA A 441 14.46 -29.27 -6.34
N PHE A 442 15.57 -29.52 -5.66
CA PHE A 442 16.13 -30.85 -5.40
C PHE A 442 15.33 -31.60 -4.34
N SER A 443 14.69 -30.91 -3.40
CA SER A 443 13.70 -31.54 -2.51
C SER A 443 12.52 -32.13 -3.29
N GLU A 444 12.01 -31.43 -4.31
CA GLU A 444 10.95 -31.96 -5.18
C GLU A 444 11.42 -33.18 -5.98
N ILE A 445 12.63 -33.12 -6.54
CA ILE A 445 13.24 -34.25 -7.24
C ILE A 445 13.38 -35.45 -6.31
N GLN A 446 13.93 -35.26 -5.11
CA GLN A 446 14.12 -36.32 -4.13
C GLN A 446 12.80 -36.99 -3.75
N ASN A 447 11.78 -36.18 -3.48
CA ASN A 447 10.45 -36.68 -3.14
C ASN A 447 9.84 -37.50 -4.28
N TRP A 448 9.96 -37.01 -5.52
CA TRP A 448 9.45 -37.73 -6.69
C TRP A 448 10.22 -39.03 -6.96
N ILE A 449 11.56 -39.04 -6.85
CA ILE A 449 12.39 -40.25 -6.97
C ILE A 449 11.95 -41.30 -5.95
N ALA A 450 11.76 -40.90 -4.69
CA ALA A 450 11.33 -41.78 -3.61
C ALA A 450 9.93 -42.35 -3.87
N GLN A 451 8.98 -41.51 -4.30
CA GLN A 451 7.62 -41.93 -4.63
C GLN A 451 7.56 -42.93 -5.80
N ASN A 452 8.44 -42.78 -6.79
CA ASN A 452 8.48 -43.64 -7.98
C ASN A 452 9.49 -44.79 -7.87
N GLN A 453 10.17 -44.94 -6.74
CA GLN A 453 11.16 -46.00 -6.46
C GLN A 453 12.28 -46.10 -7.51
N ILE A 454 12.71 -44.96 -8.05
CA ILE A 454 13.75 -44.91 -9.08
C ILE A 454 15.12 -45.08 -8.43
N LYS A 455 15.88 -46.10 -8.84
CA LYS A 455 17.19 -46.41 -8.25
C LYS A 455 18.34 -45.58 -8.80
N VAL A 456 18.32 -45.30 -10.11
CA VAL A 456 19.35 -44.55 -10.83
C VAL A 456 18.63 -43.70 -11.88
N PRO A 457 18.22 -42.47 -11.55
CA PRO A 457 17.47 -41.63 -12.46
C PRO A 457 18.35 -41.15 -13.62
N LYS A 458 17.77 -41.12 -14.84
CA LYS A 458 18.38 -40.48 -16.01
C LYS A 458 17.91 -39.02 -16.08
N VAL A 459 18.83 -38.08 -15.91
CA VAL A 459 18.53 -36.64 -15.82
C VAL A 459 19.07 -35.92 -17.05
N LEU A 460 18.23 -35.09 -17.67
CA LEU A 460 18.63 -34.14 -18.68
C LEU A 460 18.74 -32.76 -18.04
N ASP A 461 19.96 -32.24 -17.88
CA ASP A 461 20.25 -30.89 -17.42
C ASP A 461 20.51 -29.99 -18.63
N PHE A 462 19.50 -29.25 -19.05
CA PHE A 462 19.56 -28.45 -20.28
C PHE A 462 19.85 -26.99 -19.96
N ALA A 463 20.87 -26.43 -20.62
CA ALA A 463 21.54 -25.18 -20.27
C ALA A 463 22.28 -25.27 -18.92
N SER A 464 23.10 -26.31 -18.75
CA SER A 464 23.83 -26.62 -17.51
C SER A 464 24.85 -25.57 -17.04
N GLY A 465 25.13 -24.53 -17.84
CA GLY A 465 26.13 -23.51 -17.53
C GLY A 465 27.51 -24.12 -17.28
N ILE A 466 28.07 -23.86 -16.09
CA ILE A 466 29.37 -24.47 -15.66
C ILE A 466 29.23 -25.91 -15.14
N GLY A 467 28.03 -26.51 -15.16
CA GLY A 467 27.79 -27.90 -14.76
C GLY A 467 27.66 -28.11 -13.25
N ASN A 468 27.38 -27.04 -12.52
CA ASN A 468 27.27 -27.07 -11.06
C ASN A 468 26.05 -27.90 -10.62
N GLU A 469 24.89 -27.65 -11.23
CA GLU A 469 23.64 -28.40 -11.04
C GLU A 469 23.80 -29.88 -11.44
N ALA A 470 24.39 -30.15 -12.60
CA ALA A 470 24.68 -31.51 -13.05
C ALA A 470 25.48 -32.31 -12.01
N ILE A 471 26.56 -31.74 -11.47
CA ILE A 471 27.40 -32.41 -10.47
C ILE A 471 26.64 -32.66 -9.17
N ILE A 472 25.88 -31.67 -8.70
CA ILE A 472 25.14 -31.82 -7.44
C ILE A 472 24.04 -32.88 -7.62
N MET A 473 23.28 -32.87 -8.72
CA MET A 473 22.26 -33.88 -8.99
C MET A 473 22.85 -35.29 -9.11
N ALA A 474 23.97 -35.44 -9.84
CA ALA A 474 24.63 -36.74 -9.99
C ALA A 474 25.05 -37.33 -8.62
N LYS A 475 25.57 -36.49 -7.73
CA LYS A 475 25.96 -36.91 -6.37
C LYS A 475 24.77 -37.17 -5.45
N SER A 476 23.82 -36.24 -5.39
CA SER A 476 22.70 -36.28 -4.44
C SER A 476 21.75 -37.43 -4.73
N PHE A 477 21.60 -37.81 -6.01
CA PHE A 477 20.62 -38.78 -6.44
C PHE A 477 21.23 -40.05 -7.05
N ASN A 478 22.56 -40.16 -7.09
CA ASN A 478 23.26 -41.22 -7.83
C ASN A 478 22.75 -41.32 -9.28
N ALA A 479 22.61 -40.16 -9.93
CA ALA A 479 21.96 -40.00 -11.22
C ALA A 479 22.94 -40.12 -12.39
N LYS A 480 22.41 -40.55 -13.55
CA LYS A 480 23.09 -40.39 -14.84
C LYS A 480 22.67 -39.08 -15.45
N VAL A 481 23.56 -38.11 -15.52
CA VAL A 481 23.23 -36.74 -15.95
C VAL A 481 23.78 -36.48 -17.34
N THR A 482 22.94 -36.00 -18.25
CA THR A 482 23.35 -35.40 -19.52
C THR A 482 23.28 -33.88 -19.38
N ALA A 483 24.44 -33.24 -19.31
CA ALA A 483 24.59 -31.79 -19.29
C ALA A 483 24.65 -31.26 -20.73
N VAL A 484 23.77 -30.32 -21.08
CA VAL A 484 23.70 -29.74 -22.43
C VAL A 484 23.95 -28.25 -22.38
N ASN A 485 24.90 -27.75 -23.18
CA ASN A 485 25.10 -26.32 -23.42
C ASN A 485 25.19 -26.01 -24.91
N ILE A 486 24.93 -24.75 -25.24
CA ILE A 486 25.06 -24.23 -26.61
C ILE A 486 26.48 -23.75 -26.93
N SER A 487 27.25 -23.38 -25.89
CA SER A 487 28.60 -22.83 -25.98
C SER A 487 29.67 -23.92 -25.80
N PRO A 488 30.60 -24.09 -26.75
CA PRO A 488 31.76 -24.96 -26.57
C PRO A 488 32.62 -24.59 -25.35
N GLU A 489 32.82 -23.29 -25.11
CA GLU A 489 33.63 -22.79 -24.01
C GLU A 489 33.03 -23.12 -22.63
N GLU A 490 31.70 -23.09 -22.50
CA GLU A 490 31.03 -23.52 -21.27
C GLU A 490 31.20 -25.03 -21.03
N ASN A 491 31.13 -25.84 -22.09
CA ASN A 491 31.39 -27.28 -21.99
C ASN A 491 32.81 -27.59 -21.50
N GLU A 492 33.82 -26.81 -21.89
CA GLU A 492 35.16 -26.93 -21.32
C GLU A 492 35.19 -26.66 -19.81
N LEU A 493 34.41 -25.68 -19.33
CA LEU A 493 34.27 -25.41 -17.89
C LEU A 493 33.56 -26.55 -17.17
N VAL A 494 32.49 -27.10 -17.76
CA VAL A 494 31.80 -28.29 -17.22
C VAL A 494 32.78 -29.44 -17.05
N HIS A 495 33.59 -29.74 -18.07
CA HIS A 495 34.61 -30.80 -17.97
C HIS A 495 35.64 -30.52 -16.86
N LYS A 496 36.09 -29.26 -16.71
CA LYS A 496 36.96 -28.86 -15.59
C LYS A 496 36.28 -29.08 -14.24
N MET A 497 35.01 -28.68 -14.10
CA MET A 497 34.22 -28.85 -12.87
C MET A 497 34.01 -30.33 -12.54
N ILE A 498 33.68 -31.18 -13.53
CA ILE A 498 33.57 -32.63 -13.36
C ILE A 498 34.91 -33.22 -12.94
N SER A 499 36.02 -32.84 -13.58
CA SER A 499 37.35 -33.34 -13.21
C SER A 499 37.75 -32.99 -11.78
N LYS A 500 37.26 -31.85 -11.26
CA LYS A 500 37.58 -31.35 -9.92
C LYS A 500 36.64 -31.92 -8.85
N TYR A 501 35.34 -31.94 -9.12
CA TYR A 501 34.32 -32.24 -8.13
C TYR A 501 33.49 -33.48 -8.44
N GLY A 502 33.43 -33.96 -9.69
CA GLY A 502 32.55 -35.05 -10.15
C GLY A 502 33.28 -36.32 -10.61
N LYS A 503 34.50 -36.61 -10.14
CA LYS A 503 35.30 -37.75 -10.64
C LYS A 503 34.59 -39.11 -10.60
N ASP A 504 33.72 -39.31 -9.60
CA ASP A 504 32.98 -40.57 -9.39
C ASP A 504 31.51 -40.48 -9.83
N THR A 505 31.17 -39.55 -10.72
CA THR A 505 29.78 -39.32 -11.19
C THR A 505 29.61 -39.69 -12.66
N ASP A 506 28.41 -40.14 -13.05
CA ASP A 506 28.05 -40.48 -14.44
C ASP A 506 27.45 -39.23 -15.13
N ILE A 507 28.33 -38.37 -15.66
CA ILE A 507 27.94 -37.12 -16.33
C ILE A 507 28.49 -37.10 -17.76
N SER A 508 27.60 -36.98 -18.74
CA SER A 508 27.93 -36.71 -20.14
C SER A 508 27.69 -35.25 -20.48
N VAL A 509 28.54 -34.68 -21.34
CA VAL A 509 28.44 -33.28 -21.79
C VAL A 509 28.19 -33.27 -23.29
N ILE A 510 27.17 -32.53 -23.74
CA ILE A 510 26.77 -32.44 -25.14
C ILE A 510 26.66 -30.97 -25.54
N GLU A 511 27.24 -30.62 -26.69
CA GLU A 511 26.95 -29.33 -27.33
C GLU A 511 25.69 -29.45 -28.20
N ALA A 512 24.60 -28.82 -27.77
CA ALA A 512 23.33 -28.80 -28.51
C ALA A 512 22.48 -27.59 -28.13
N ASP A 513 21.59 -27.19 -29.04
CA ASP A 513 20.48 -26.29 -28.72
C ASP A 513 19.13 -27.01 -28.79
N SER A 514 18.04 -26.32 -28.42
CA SER A 514 16.70 -26.92 -28.37
C SER A 514 16.22 -27.43 -29.73
N GLY A 515 16.84 -26.96 -30.81
CA GLY A 515 16.66 -27.38 -32.20
C GLY A 515 17.20 -28.77 -32.54
N ASP A 516 18.20 -29.26 -31.81
CA ASP A 516 18.96 -30.47 -32.12
C ASP A 516 18.30 -31.74 -31.56
N LYS A 517 18.72 -32.92 -32.03
CA LYS A 517 18.20 -34.21 -31.54
C LYS A 517 18.98 -34.65 -30.31
N LEU A 518 18.27 -34.97 -29.23
CA LEU A 518 18.82 -35.54 -28.02
C LEU A 518 18.33 -36.99 -27.84
N ASP A 519 18.93 -37.68 -26.87
CA ASP A 519 18.45 -38.98 -26.42
C ASP A 519 17.01 -38.87 -25.87
N LYS A 520 16.31 -40.01 -25.86
CA LYS A 520 14.96 -40.12 -25.30
C LYS A 520 14.97 -40.80 -23.93
N ASP A 521 13.78 -40.86 -23.35
CA ASP A 521 13.44 -41.62 -22.16
C ASP A 521 14.18 -41.16 -20.88
N TYR A 522 14.45 -39.86 -20.76
CA TYR A 522 14.91 -39.27 -19.50
C TYR A 522 13.81 -39.34 -18.43
N ASP A 523 14.19 -39.63 -17.18
CA ASP A 523 13.28 -39.61 -16.02
C ASP A 523 12.95 -38.18 -15.59
N ILE A 524 13.96 -37.30 -15.64
CA ILE A 524 13.88 -35.93 -15.13
C ILE A 524 14.46 -34.97 -16.18
N LEU A 525 13.73 -33.90 -16.44
CA LEU A 525 14.22 -32.74 -17.18
C LEU A 525 14.40 -31.58 -16.20
N PHE A 526 15.63 -31.10 -16.07
CA PHE A 526 15.97 -29.91 -15.29
C PHE A 526 16.28 -28.74 -16.24
N LEU A 527 15.55 -27.65 -16.04
CA LEU A 527 15.66 -26.40 -16.80
C LEU A 527 15.99 -25.27 -15.82
N GLY A 528 17.27 -25.11 -15.52
CA GLY A 528 17.75 -24.06 -14.64
C GLY A 528 18.01 -22.77 -15.41
N GLU A 529 17.26 -21.70 -15.09
CA GLU A 529 17.53 -20.33 -15.57
C GLU A 529 17.71 -20.23 -17.10
N ILE A 530 16.75 -20.83 -17.83
CA ILE A 530 16.77 -20.87 -19.30
C ILE A 530 15.45 -20.44 -19.93
N LEU A 531 14.34 -20.51 -19.21
CA LEU A 531 13.00 -20.27 -19.78
C LEU A 531 12.78 -18.79 -20.10
N GLU A 532 13.27 -17.90 -19.23
CA GLU A 532 13.35 -16.45 -19.38
C GLU A 532 14.16 -16.00 -20.59
N HIS A 533 15.01 -16.88 -21.12
CA HIS A 533 15.80 -16.65 -22.31
C HIS A 533 15.13 -17.16 -23.59
N GLN A 534 14.03 -17.93 -23.50
CA GLN A 534 13.36 -18.51 -24.66
C GLN A 534 12.30 -17.55 -25.25
N PRO A 535 12.40 -17.16 -26.53
CA PRO A 535 11.36 -16.31 -27.16
C PRO A 535 9.97 -16.95 -27.19
N TYR A 536 9.91 -18.28 -27.28
CA TYR A 536 8.67 -19.06 -27.33
C TYR A 536 8.71 -20.18 -26.27
N PRO A 537 8.45 -19.87 -24.99
CA PRO A 537 8.56 -20.81 -23.87
C PRO A 537 7.68 -22.05 -24.03
N ASP A 538 6.47 -21.87 -24.55
CA ASP A 538 5.50 -22.94 -24.86
C ASP A 538 6.10 -23.99 -25.81
N LYS A 539 6.56 -23.53 -26.99
CA LYS A 539 7.15 -24.39 -28.02
C LYS A 539 8.46 -25.02 -27.56
N PHE A 540 9.24 -24.30 -26.76
CA PHE A 540 10.47 -24.81 -26.18
C PHE A 540 10.17 -25.98 -25.24
N LEU A 541 9.24 -25.82 -24.29
CA LEU A 541 8.88 -26.86 -23.34
C LEU A 541 8.29 -28.09 -24.05
N ASP A 542 7.36 -27.90 -24.99
CA ASP A 542 6.78 -29.01 -25.77
C ASP A 542 7.84 -29.81 -26.52
N LYS A 543 8.90 -29.15 -26.97
CA LYS A 543 10.02 -29.81 -27.63
C LYS A 543 10.91 -30.55 -26.64
N MET A 544 11.24 -29.93 -25.50
CA MET A 544 12.09 -30.54 -24.49
C MET A 544 11.43 -31.78 -23.85
N GLU A 545 10.11 -31.73 -23.65
CA GLU A 545 9.32 -32.86 -23.14
C GLU A 545 9.39 -34.11 -24.02
N GLN A 546 9.71 -33.99 -25.32
CA GLN A 546 9.84 -35.15 -26.22
C GLN A 546 11.00 -36.09 -25.82
N ASN A 547 11.96 -35.58 -25.05
CA ASN A 547 13.10 -36.35 -24.56
C ASN A 547 12.81 -37.07 -23.23
N VAL A 548 11.72 -36.70 -22.55
CA VAL A 548 11.34 -37.24 -21.23
C VAL A 548 10.37 -38.39 -21.41
N ARG A 549 10.46 -39.45 -20.61
CA ARG A 549 9.44 -40.50 -20.60
C ARG A 549 8.10 -39.98 -20.06
N ASP A 550 7.01 -40.68 -20.36
CA ASP A 550 5.71 -40.35 -19.78
C ASP A 550 5.76 -40.46 -18.24
N ASP A 551 5.02 -39.57 -17.57
CA ASP A 551 5.04 -39.33 -16.13
C ASP A 551 6.40 -38.91 -15.55
N GLY A 552 7.41 -38.65 -16.40
CA GLY A 552 8.69 -38.06 -15.99
C GLY A 552 8.51 -36.66 -15.42
N LEU A 553 9.44 -36.26 -14.55
CA LEU A 553 9.39 -34.99 -13.82
C LEU A 553 10.08 -33.87 -14.62
N ILE A 554 9.39 -32.76 -14.80
CA ILE A 554 9.99 -31.52 -15.29
C ILE A 554 10.18 -30.59 -14.10
N VAL A 555 11.37 -30.01 -13.99
CA VAL A 555 11.73 -29.04 -12.97
C VAL A 555 12.31 -27.80 -13.65
N ILE A 556 11.73 -26.64 -13.36
CA ILE A 556 12.11 -25.37 -13.95
C ILE A 556 12.43 -24.40 -12.81
N THR A 557 13.56 -23.71 -12.89
CA THR A 557 13.82 -22.54 -12.03
C THR A 557 13.94 -21.30 -12.90
N VAL A 558 13.18 -20.25 -12.57
CA VAL A 558 13.14 -19.00 -13.34
C VAL A 558 13.33 -17.82 -12.40
N PRO A 559 14.29 -16.91 -12.63
CA PRO A 559 14.43 -15.72 -11.83
C PRO A 559 13.27 -14.75 -12.08
N TYR A 560 12.90 -13.99 -11.06
CA TYR A 560 12.05 -12.81 -11.20
C TYR A 560 12.71 -11.60 -10.56
N GLY A 561 12.33 -10.41 -11.03
CA GLY A 561 12.97 -9.16 -10.64
C GLY A 561 14.24 -8.89 -11.44
N MET A 562 14.84 -7.71 -11.21
CA MET A 562 15.96 -7.22 -12.01
C MET A 562 17.30 -7.70 -11.46
N TRP A 563 17.78 -8.84 -11.98
CA TRP A 563 19.04 -9.46 -11.56
C TRP A 563 20.28 -8.89 -12.27
N ASP A 564 20.10 -8.22 -13.41
CA ASP A 564 21.22 -7.83 -14.28
C ASP A 564 21.58 -6.33 -14.22
N ASP A 565 22.86 -6.06 -13.97
CA ASP A 565 23.59 -4.88 -14.48
C ASP A 565 24.55 -5.25 -15.62
N ILE A 566 24.81 -6.55 -15.84
CA ILE A 566 25.96 -7.02 -16.64
C ILE A 566 25.53 -7.82 -17.89
N ARG A 567 24.30 -8.37 -17.96
CA ARG A 567 23.85 -9.18 -19.10
C ARG A 567 22.37 -8.99 -19.43
N LYS A 568 22.00 -7.91 -20.13
CA LYS A 568 20.66 -7.74 -20.73
C LYS A 568 20.33 -8.87 -21.72
N ALA A 569 19.91 -10.03 -21.23
CA ALA A 569 19.67 -11.23 -22.02
C ALA A 569 18.33 -11.90 -21.68
N HIS A 570 17.73 -11.59 -20.53
CA HIS A 570 16.35 -11.99 -20.24
C HIS A 570 15.41 -11.39 -21.28
N LEU A 571 14.51 -12.24 -21.78
CA LEU A 571 13.46 -11.88 -22.72
C LEU A 571 12.09 -11.79 -22.04
N TRP A 572 11.95 -12.40 -20.87
CA TRP A 572 10.72 -12.44 -20.08
C TRP A 572 11.01 -12.18 -18.61
N ASN A 573 10.12 -11.44 -17.95
CA ASN A 573 10.01 -11.45 -16.49
C ASN A 573 8.74 -12.20 -16.09
N PHE A 574 8.90 -13.45 -15.67
CA PHE A 574 7.77 -14.34 -15.38
C PHE A 574 7.04 -13.96 -14.09
N GLU A 575 5.71 -13.93 -14.16
CA GLU A 575 4.78 -13.85 -13.05
C GLU A 575 4.19 -15.25 -12.76
N ARG A 576 3.68 -15.48 -11.54
CA ARG A 576 3.05 -16.77 -11.19
C ARG A 576 2.00 -17.22 -12.19
N MET A 577 1.13 -16.29 -12.61
CA MET A 577 0.01 -16.61 -13.50
C MET A 577 0.45 -16.92 -14.93
N ASP A 578 1.67 -16.53 -15.33
CA ASP A 578 2.22 -16.93 -16.62
C ASP A 578 2.40 -18.45 -16.65
N PHE A 579 2.94 -19.05 -15.58
CA PHE A 579 3.05 -20.50 -15.45
C PHE A 579 1.68 -21.20 -15.39
N VAL A 580 0.71 -20.61 -14.67
CA VAL A 580 -0.65 -21.15 -14.61
C VAL A 580 -1.28 -21.22 -16.00
N SER A 581 -1.08 -20.18 -16.83
CA SER A 581 -1.57 -20.19 -18.21
C SER A 581 -0.79 -21.18 -19.10
N LEU A 582 0.54 -21.08 -19.09
CA LEU A 582 1.49 -21.85 -19.88
C LEU A 582 1.32 -23.36 -19.69
N LEU A 583 1.09 -23.78 -18.43
CA LEU A 583 1.05 -25.18 -18.01
C LEU A 583 -0.36 -25.65 -17.62
N SER A 584 -1.42 -24.91 -18.02
CA SER A 584 -2.81 -25.21 -17.64
C SER A 584 -3.29 -26.63 -17.96
N GLU A 585 -2.69 -27.28 -18.96
CA GLU A 585 -3.02 -28.65 -19.38
C GLU A 585 -2.08 -29.71 -18.79
N LYS A 586 -1.11 -29.32 -17.94
CA LYS A 586 -0.12 -30.22 -17.33
C LYS A 586 -0.65 -30.82 -16.01
N LYS A 587 -0.09 -31.96 -15.60
CA LYS A 587 -0.51 -32.67 -14.38
C LYS A 587 0.43 -32.36 -13.22
N GLU A 588 -0.16 -32.34 -12.02
CA GLU A 588 0.56 -32.24 -10.74
C GLU A 588 1.53 -31.04 -10.71
N MET A 589 1.09 -29.91 -11.26
CA MET A 589 1.89 -28.70 -11.30
C MET A 589 2.05 -28.12 -9.89
N THR A 590 3.28 -27.80 -9.50
CA THR A 590 3.57 -26.98 -8.32
C THR A 590 4.32 -25.73 -8.75
N ILE A 591 4.03 -24.60 -8.08
CA ILE A 591 4.73 -23.34 -8.28
C ILE A 591 5.12 -22.83 -6.89
N LYS A 592 6.42 -22.78 -6.61
CA LYS A 592 7.00 -22.26 -5.37
C LYS A 592 7.79 -21.00 -5.66
N MET A 593 7.93 -20.15 -4.65
CA MET A 593 8.73 -18.94 -4.69
C MET A 593 9.84 -19.04 -3.66
N LEU A 594 11.05 -18.60 -4.04
CA LEU A 594 12.14 -18.36 -3.11
C LEU A 594 12.63 -16.91 -3.25
N SER A 595 12.76 -16.21 -2.13
CA SER A 595 13.31 -14.84 -2.12
C SER A 595 14.82 -14.87 -2.36
N GLY A 596 15.27 -13.98 -3.25
CA GLY A 596 16.67 -13.63 -3.47
C GLY A 596 17.07 -12.32 -2.79
N GLY A 597 16.18 -11.72 -1.98
CA GLY A 597 16.39 -10.43 -1.35
C GLY A 597 16.00 -9.26 -2.24
N MET A 598 16.82 -8.21 -2.25
CA MET A 598 16.57 -6.98 -3.00
C MET A 598 17.81 -6.56 -3.77
N ASN A 599 17.62 -6.00 -4.97
CA ASN A 599 18.73 -5.42 -5.71
C ASN A 599 19.23 -4.13 -5.03
N ASN A 600 20.54 -3.88 -5.12
CA ASN A 600 21.16 -2.78 -4.40
C ASN A 600 20.82 -1.41 -5.01
N GLU A 601 20.72 -1.34 -6.34
CA GLU A 601 20.53 -0.10 -7.07
C GLU A 601 19.09 0.41 -7.04
N LYS A 602 18.11 -0.42 -7.44
CA LYS A 602 16.71 0.02 -7.59
C LYS A 602 15.81 -0.33 -6.41
N LYS A 603 16.34 -1.06 -5.42
CA LYS A 603 15.60 -1.57 -4.26
C LYS A 603 14.35 -2.37 -4.67
N GLU A 604 14.47 -3.13 -5.76
CA GLU A 604 13.44 -4.06 -6.24
C GLU A 604 13.66 -5.45 -5.65
N VAL A 605 12.56 -6.19 -5.44
CA VAL A 605 12.65 -7.55 -4.91
C VAL A 605 13.11 -8.49 -6.01
N LEU A 606 13.98 -9.42 -5.63
CA LEU A 606 14.51 -10.48 -6.47
C LEU A 606 14.13 -11.84 -5.90
N GLY A 607 14.04 -12.85 -6.76
CA GLY A 607 13.89 -14.24 -6.32
C GLY A 607 13.75 -15.19 -7.49
N TRP A 608 13.27 -16.39 -7.19
CA TRP A 608 13.04 -17.45 -8.17
C TRP A 608 11.65 -18.06 -8.04
N TRP A 609 11.06 -18.39 -9.18
CA TRP A 609 9.99 -19.35 -9.31
C TRP A 609 10.60 -20.75 -9.49
N ILE A 610 10.15 -21.70 -8.69
CA ILE A 610 10.48 -23.12 -8.83
C ILE A 610 9.19 -23.81 -9.25
N VAL A 611 9.16 -24.31 -10.47
CA VAL A 611 7.98 -24.91 -11.08
C VAL A 611 8.26 -26.37 -11.38
N THR A 612 7.37 -27.25 -10.93
CA THR A 612 7.45 -28.68 -11.26
C THR A 612 6.14 -29.15 -11.85
N TYR A 613 6.18 -30.12 -12.76
CA TYR A 613 5.00 -30.81 -13.27
C TYR A 613 5.40 -32.15 -13.89
N LYS A 614 4.42 -33.01 -14.18
CA LYS A 614 4.65 -34.29 -14.87
C LYS A 614 4.28 -34.21 -16.34
N LYS A 615 5.10 -34.85 -17.18
CA LYS A 615 4.79 -35.04 -18.60
C LYS A 615 3.52 -35.89 -18.75
N ASN A 616 2.58 -35.39 -19.54
CA ASN A 616 1.31 -36.08 -19.83
C ASN A 616 0.91 -36.09 -21.31
N GLY A 617 1.77 -35.61 -22.21
CA GLY A 617 1.53 -35.54 -23.66
C GLY A 617 0.64 -34.37 -24.13
N ASN A 618 0.05 -33.60 -23.22
CA ASN A 618 -0.70 -32.40 -23.59
C ASN A 618 0.28 -31.25 -23.91
N PRO A 619 0.00 -30.40 -24.91
CA PRO A 619 0.84 -29.27 -25.24
C PRO A 619 0.76 -28.15 -24.19
N CYS A 620 1.83 -27.38 -24.06
CA CYS A 620 1.84 -26.09 -23.39
C CYS A 620 0.98 -25.07 -24.14
N LYS A 621 0.52 -24.03 -23.45
CA LYS A 621 -0.19 -22.89 -24.05
C LYS A 621 0.72 -21.66 -24.11
N PRO A 622 0.51 -20.73 -25.05
CA PRO A 622 1.24 -19.46 -25.01
C PRO A 622 0.89 -18.68 -23.74
N ILE A 623 1.83 -17.83 -23.31
CA ILE A 623 1.60 -16.89 -22.20
C ILE A 623 0.47 -15.93 -22.59
N ASP A 624 -0.45 -15.66 -21.64
CA ASP A 624 -1.53 -14.69 -21.81
C ASP A 624 -0.98 -13.25 -21.79
N LEU A 625 -0.56 -12.79 -22.96
CA LEU A 625 0.00 -11.44 -23.15
C LEU A 625 -1.02 -10.33 -22.91
N GLU A 626 -2.31 -10.56 -23.21
CA GLU A 626 -3.35 -9.56 -22.96
C GLU A 626 -3.50 -9.32 -21.45
N ARG A 627 -3.61 -10.38 -20.65
CA ARG A 627 -3.57 -10.26 -19.19
C ARG A 627 -2.30 -9.52 -18.79
N LYS A 628 -1.15 -10.05 -19.19
CA LYS A 628 0.15 -9.56 -18.74
C LYS A 628 0.33 -8.07 -19.02
N ILE A 629 -0.09 -7.56 -20.16
CA ILE A 629 -0.07 -6.13 -20.50
C ILE A 629 -1.05 -5.33 -19.66
N ASN A 630 -2.31 -5.79 -19.57
CA ASN A 630 -3.40 -5.00 -19.02
C ASN A 630 -3.35 -4.83 -17.51
N ILE A 631 -2.64 -5.71 -16.79
CA ILE A 631 -2.58 -5.68 -15.33
C ILE A 631 -1.24 -5.21 -14.76
N GLN A 632 -0.40 -4.55 -15.55
CA GLN A 632 0.83 -3.96 -15.03
C GLN A 632 0.54 -2.75 -14.11
N SER A 633 1.49 -2.45 -13.24
CA SER A 633 1.47 -1.22 -12.43
C SER A 633 2.80 -0.49 -12.59
N PRO A 634 2.98 0.25 -13.70
CA PRO A 634 4.14 1.11 -13.89
C PRO A 634 4.33 2.05 -12.70
N LYS A 635 5.59 2.29 -12.33
CA LYS A 635 5.91 3.33 -11.35
C LYS A 635 5.66 4.71 -11.94
N GLN A 636 5.29 5.64 -11.09
CA GLN A 636 5.06 7.02 -11.50
C GLN A 636 6.39 7.72 -11.78
N SER A 637 6.41 8.52 -12.85
CA SER A 637 7.62 9.19 -13.33
C SER A 637 8.00 10.42 -12.49
N VAL A 638 9.28 10.81 -12.50
CA VAL A 638 9.84 11.97 -11.77
C VAL A 638 10.68 12.87 -12.67
N SER A 639 10.37 14.17 -12.70
CA SER A 639 11.22 15.21 -13.29
C SER A 639 12.06 15.87 -12.20
N ALA A 640 13.38 15.86 -12.31
CA ALA A 640 14.23 16.71 -11.47
C ALA A 640 14.32 18.12 -12.07
N CYS A 641 13.98 19.12 -11.28
CA CYS A 641 13.95 20.53 -11.70
C CYS A 641 14.90 21.35 -10.83
N LEU A 642 15.88 22.01 -11.46
CA LEU A 642 16.93 22.77 -10.79
C LEU A 642 17.00 24.20 -11.33
N ILE A 643 17.58 25.08 -10.52
CA ILE A 643 18.10 26.37 -10.95
C ILE A 643 19.63 26.34 -10.79
N THR A 644 20.38 26.90 -11.73
CA THR A 644 21.85 26.89 -11.69
C THR A 644 22.47 28.24 -11.99
N LEU A 645 23.60 28.52 -11.35
CA LEU A 645 24.49 29.64 -11.69
C LEU A 645 25.91 29.29 -11.24
N ASN A 646 26.82 29.04 -12.18
CA ASN A 646 28.24 28.74 -11.91
C ASN A 646 28.46 27.65 -10.84
N ALA A 647 27.91 26.45 -11.09
CA ALA A 647 27.88 25.33 -10.18
C ALA A 647 28.80 24.16 -10.59
N GLU A 648 29.89 24.41 -11.33
CA GLU A 648 30.74 23.35 -11.88
C GLU A 648 31.30 22.37 -10.83
N SER A 649 31.55 22.87 -9.62
CA SER A 649 32.11 22.07 -8.52
C SER A 649 31.11 21.15 -7.82
N GLN A 650 29.80 21.39 -7.98
CA GLN A 650 28.75 20.75 -7.18
C GLN A 650 27.73 19.99 -8.03
N LEU A 651 27.43 20.49 -9.24
CA LEU A 651 26.35 19.96 -10.08
C LEU A 651 26.51 18.47 -10.40
N HIS A 652 27.74 18.00 -10.65
CA HIS A 652 27.97 16.58 -10.97
C HIS A 652 27.52 15.67 -9.82
N ARG A 653 27.82 16.02 -8.55
CA ARG A 653 27.40 15.24 -7.38
C ARG A 653 25.88 15.24 -7.22
N CYS A 654 25.26 16.41 -7.38
CA CYS A 654 23.80 16.56 -7.33
C CYS A 654 23.11 15.67 -8.37
N LEU A 655 23.47 15.81 -9.66
CA LEU A 655 22.85 15.07 -10.75
C LEU A 655 23.07 13.55 -10.63
N LYS A 656 24.26 13.13 -10.19
CA LYS A 656 24.55 11.71 -9.90
C LYS A 656 23.63 11.14 -8.83
N SER A 657 23.31 11.92 -7.79
CA SER A 657 22.47 11.45 -6.67
C SER A 657 21.01 11.24 -7.06
N VAL A 658 20.48 12.02 -8.01
CA VAL A 658 19.08 11.94 -8.46
C VAL A 658 18.88 11.00 -9.65
N GLN A 659 19.92 10.73 -10.44
CA GLN A 659 19.86 9.85 -11.63
C GLN A 659 19.13 8.51 -11.40
N PRO A 660 19.27 7.79 -10.27
CA PRO A 660 18.63 6.49 -10.08
C PRO A 660 17.09 6.52 -10.06
N ILE A 661 16.48 7.70 -9.93
CA ILE A 661 15.02 7.84 -9.75
C ILE A 661 14.33 8.77 -10.73
N VAL A 662 15.07 9.54 -11.52
CA VAL A 662 14.49 10.55 -12.43
C VAL A 662 14.29 10.01 -13.84
N ASP A 663 13.23 10.45 -14.48
CA ASP A 663 12.89 10.20 -15.87
C ASP A 663 13.43 11.29 -16.79
N GLU A 664 13.52 12.51 -16.28
CA GLU A 664 14.08 13.67 -16.97
C GLU A 664 14.70 14.66 -15.98
N ILE A 665 15.63 15.47 -16.48
CA ILE A 665 16.30 16.54 -15.73
C ILE A 665 16.08 17.84 -16.49
N ILE A 666 15.59 18.88 -15.81
CA ILE A 666 15.34 20.21 -16.35
C ILE A 666 16.09 21.23 -15.50
N ILE A 667 16.89 22.07 -16.16
CA ILE A 667 17.74 23.06 -15.51
C ILE A 667 17.38 24.44 -16.07
N ALA A 668 16.90 25.33 -15.21
CA ALA A 668 16.82 26.76 -15.51
C ALA A 668 18.18 27.40 -15.18
N ASP A 669 18.96 27.73 -16.21
CA ASP A 669 20.28 28.33 -16.04
C ASP A 669 20.20 29.85 -16.03
N ASN A 670 20.83 30.46 -15.03
CA ASN A 670 20.78 31.89 -14.76
C ASN A 670 21.93 32.67 -15.43
N GLY A 671 22.53 32.12 -16.49
CA GLY A 671 23.66 32.72 -17.20
C GLY A 671 25.01 32.25 -16.65
N SER A 672 25.19 30.94 -16.50
CA SER A 672 26.47 30.33 -16.11
C SER A 672 27.54 30.57 -17.18
N THR A 673 28.76 30.84 -16.73
CA THR A 673 29.94 31.12 -17.56
C THR A 673 31.07 30.11 -17.38
N ASP A 674 30.89 29.14 -16.49
CA ASP A 674 31.82 28.06 -16.18
C ASP A 674 31.39 26.72 -16.83
N SER A 675 31.95 25.60 -16.39
CA SER A 675 31.68 24.27 -16.96
C SER A 675 30.29 23.70 -16.63
N THR A 676 29.40 24.45 -15.96
CA THR A 676 28.08 24.00 -15.51
C THR A 676 27.23 23.42 -16.64
N LEU A 677 27.14 24.13 -17.78
CA LEU A 677 26.32 23.69 -18.91
C LEU A 677 26.88 22.45 -19.60
N GLU A 678 28.19 22.25 -19.57
CA GLU A 678 28.84 21.06 -20.10
C GLU A 678 28.52 19.84 -19.24
N ILE A 679 28.60 19.98 -17.91
CA ILE A 679 28.22 18.94 -16.95
C ILE A 679 26.73 18.57 -17.13
N ALA A 680 25.84 19.57 -17.20
CA ALA A 680 24.41 19.34 -17.41
C ALA A 680 24.11 18.48 -18.65
N LYS A 681 24.79 18.75 -19.78
CA LYS A 681 24.63 17.99 -21.03
C LYS A 681 25.05 16.53 -20.89
N GLN A 682 26.05 16.20 -20.07
CA GLN A 682 26.48 14.81 -19.83
C GLN A 682 25.38 13.97 -19.18
N TYR A 683 24.46 14.60 -18.44
CA TYR A 683 23.31 13.95 -17.81
C TYR A 683 22.04 14.02 -18.67
N ASN A 684 22.14 14.40 -19.95
CA ASN A 684 21.01 14.62 -20.84
C ASN A 684 19.97 15.61 -20.28
N ALA A 685 20.42 16.61 -19.50
CA ALA A 685 19.53 17.62 -18.95
C ALA A 685 19.01 18.56 -20.04
N LYS A 686 17.72 18.90 -19.96
CA LYS A 686 17.12 19.98 -20.73
C LYS A 686 17.48 21.31 -20.08
N ILE A 687 18.22 22.15 -20.80
CA ILE A 687 18.68 23.46 -20.32
C ILE A 687 17.73 24.54 -20.85
N ILE A 688 17.25 25.40 -19.95
CA ILE A 688 16.42 26.57 -20.25
C ILE A 688 17.18 27.79 -19.75
N GLU A 689 17.62 28.66 -20.66
CA GLU A 689 18.28 29.91 -20.27
C GLU A 689 17.25 30.91 -19.71
N CYS A 690 17.56 31.53 -18.57
CA CYS A 690 16.72 32.55 -17.96
C CYS A 690 17.55 33.68 -17.32
N LYS A 691 16.88 34.77 -16.96
CA LYS A 691 17.52 35.88 -16.25
C LYS A 691 17.89 35.45 -14.84
N LYS A 692 18.87 36.14 -14.23
CA LYS A 692 19.31 35.84 -12.87
C LYS A 692 18.14 35.86 -11.89
N ALA A 693 18.05 34.83 -11.04
CA ALA A 693 17.03 34.76 -9.99
C ALA A 693 17.03 35.98 -9.06
N THR A 694 18.16 36.67 -8.87
CA THR A 694 18.23 37.93 -8.11
C THR A 694 17.53 39.11 -8.80
N GLU A 695 17.22 39.02 -10.08
CA GLU A 695 16.53 40.06 -10.86
C GLU A 695 15.04 39.75 -11.01
N ILE A 696 14.70 38.49 -11.33
CA ILE A 696 13.32 38.07 -11.61
C ILE A 696 12.61 37.44 -10.41
N GLY A 697 13.36 36.94 -9.43
CA GLY A 697 12.89 36.16 -8.30
C GLY A 697 13.28 34.69 -8.39
N PHE A 698 13.59 34.09 -7.25
CA PHE A 698 13.87 32.66 -7.15
C PHE A 698 12.62 31.82 -7.47
N ASP A 699 11.44 32.25 -7.03
CA ASP A 699 10.16 31.68 -7.46
C ASP A 699 10.02 31.62 -8.98
N SER A 700 10.33 32.72 -9.67
CA SER A 700 10.20 32.82 -11.12
C SER A 700 11.16 31.87 -11.84
N ALA A 701 12.42 31.78 -11.38
CA ALA A 701 13.38 30.83 -11.93
C ALA A 701 12.96 29.37 -11.73
N ARG A 702 12.41 29.02 -10.55
CA ARG A 702 11.85 27.68 -10.29
C ARG A 702 10.63 27.38 -11.15
N ASN A 703 9.74 28.37 -11.29
CA ASN A 703 8.55 28.23 -12.12
C ASN A 703 8.91 28.00 -13.59
N ILE A 704 10.01 28.58 -14.07
CA ILE A 704 10.57 28.29 -15.40
C ILE A 704 11.05 26.83 -15.49
N SER A 705 11.76 26.31 -14.48
CA SER A 705 12.26 24.93 -14.53
C SER A 705 11.16 23.87 -14.47
N ILE A 706 10.05 24.12 -13.76
CA ILE A 706 8.93 23.16 -13.67
C ILE A 706 7.92 23.27 -14.81
N ALA A 707 7.90 24.38 -15.56
CA ALA A 707 6.88 24.64 -16.59
C ALA A 707 6.86 23.58 -17.71
N ASP A 708 8.03 23.03 -18.03
CA ASP A 708 8.21 22.04 -19.10
C ASP A 708 8.28 20.59 -18.57
N ALA A 709 8.09 20.37 -17.27
CA ALA A 709 8.12 19.04 -16.66
C ALA A 709 6.94 18.19 -17.15
N LYS A 710 7.23 17.00 -17.66
CA LYS A 710 6.25 16.06 -18.23
C LYS A 710 5.92 14.90 -17.31
N SER A 711 6.75 14.64 -16.30
CA SER A 711 6.55 13.53 -15.38
C SER A 711 5.42 13.79 -14.38
N GLU A 712 4.92 12.73 -13.75
CA GLU A 712 3.83 12.80 -12.77
C GLU A 712 4.25 13.47 -11.44
N TRP A 713 5.53 13.42 -11.12
CA TRP A 713 6.13 14.06 -9.95
C TRP A 713 7.23 15.02 -10.35
N ILE A 714 7.36 16.12 -9.60
CA ILE A 714 8.46 17.07 -9.68
C ILE A 714 9.29 16.96 -8.41
N LEU A 715 10.58 16.64 -8.57
CA LEU A 715 11.61 16.77 -7.54
C LEU A 715 12.32 18.10 -7.77
N TRP A 716 12.29 19.01 -6.81
CA TRP A 716 13.14 20.19 -6.86
C TRP A 716 14.31 20.05 -5.90
N ILE A 717 15.51 20.33 -6.41
CA ILE A 717 16.77 20.15 -5.71
C ILE A 717 17.74 21.23 -6.16
N ASP A 718 18.67 21.61 -5.28
CA ASP A 718 19.67 22.62 -5.57
C ASP A 718 20.98 22.00 -6.04
N SER A 719 21.77 22.76 -6.80
CA SER A 719 23.04 22.24 -7.34
C SER A 719 24.06 21.91 -6.25
N ASP A 720 23.92 22.50 -5.06
CA ASP A 720 24.71 22.29 -3.84
C ASP A 720 24.11 21.23 -2.90
N GLU A 721 23.12 20.46 -3.39
CA GLU A 721 22.47 19.39 -2.62
C GLU A 721 22.81 18.00 -3.17
N GLU A 722 22.86 17.01 -2.29
CA GLU A 722 22.99 15.59 -2.63
C GLU A 722 21.84 14.79 -2.00
N LEU A 723 21.12 14.04 -2.83
CA LEU A 723 20.02 13.18 -2.39
C LEU A 723 20.55 11.83 -1.89
N LEU A 724 20.52 11.64 -0.57
CA LEU A 724 21.01 10.44 0.08
C LEU A 724 19.96 9.32 0.01
N LYS A 725 20.41 8.11 -0.32
CA LYS A 725 19.56 6.91 -0.46
C LYS A 725 18.39 7.12 -1.45
N SER A 726 18.62 7.89 -2.51
CA SER A 726 17.60 8.28 -3.51
C SER A 726 16.73 7.12 -3.99
N SER A 727 17.30 5.94 -4.23
CA SER A 727 16.58 4.74 -4.67
C SER A 727 15.40 4.32 -3.76
N ASN A 728 15.42 4.67 -2.47
CA ASN A 728 14.30 4.41 -1.55
C ASN A 728 13.02 5.16 -1.97
N ILE A 729 13.13 6.26 -2.73
CA ILE A 729 11.97 7.00 -3.25
C ILE A 729 11.08 6.10 -4.12
N ARG A 730 11.66 5.14 -4.84
CA ARG A 730 10.92 4.35 -5.85
C ARG A 730 9.75 3.53 -5.28
N LYS A 731 9.71 3.22 -3.98
CA LYS A 731 8.57 2.53 -3.36
C LYS A 731 7.36 3.44 -3.11
N TYR A 732 7.59 4.76 -3.03
CA TYR A 732 6.54 5.78 -2.85
C TYR A 732 5.95 6.25 -4.19
N LEU A 733 6.62 5.95 -5.32
CA LEU A 733 6.19 6.30 -6.69
C LEU A 733 5.06 5.38 -7.22
N ARG A 734 4.01 5.20 -6.41
CA ARG A 734 2.78 4.48 -6.75
C ARG A 734 1.58 5.40 -6.56
N ASN A 735 0.43 5.03 -7.11
CA ASN A 735 -0.80 5.75 -6.81
C ASN A 735 -1.10 5.66 -5.31
N ASN A 736 -1.31 6.80 -4.67
CA ASN A 736 -1.56 6.91 -3.23
C ASN A 736 -2.15 8.28 -2.88
N TYR A 737 -2.54 8.47 -1.62
CA TYR A 737 -3.21 9.68 -1.12
C TYR A 737 -2.35 10.96 -1.22
N TYR A 738 -1.04 10.85 -1.01
CA TYR A 738 -0.18 12.01 -0.82
C TYR A 738 0.08 12.78 -2.13
N LYS A 739 0.04 14.11 -2.01
CA LYS A 739 0.32 15.08 -3.07
C LYS A 739 1.74 15.65 -2.99
N GLY A 740 2.40 15.48 -1.85
CA GLY A 740 3.79 15.88 -1.65
C GLY A 740 4.53 15.04 -0.61
N TYR A 741 5.84 15.04 -0.73
CA TYR A 741 6.74 14.42 0.23
C TYR A 741 7.79 15.42 0.71
N SER A 742 7.88 15.57 2.03
CA SER A 742 8.95 16.29 2.69
C SER A 742 10.17 15.39 2.84
N ILE A 743 11.35 15.94 2.57
CA ILE A 743 12.63 15.26 2.73
C ILE A 743 13.47 16.09 3.69
N LYS A 744 14.08 15.43 4.69
CA LYS A 744 14.93 16.11 5.68
C LYS A 744 16.18 16.63 4.99
N GLN A 745 16.45 17.91 5.14
CA GLN A 745 17.63 18.58 4.63
C GLN A 745 18.60 18.87 5.77
N HIS A 746 19.80 18.30 5.68
CA HIS A 746 20.88 18.45 6.64
C HIS A 746 21.86 19.52 6.17
N HIS A 747 21.96 20.61 6.92
CA HIS A 747 22.92 21.68 6.64
C HIS A 747 24.25 21.40 7.34
N PHE A 748 25.32 21.25 6.57
CA PHE A 748 26.68 21.09 7.10
C PHE A 748 27.38 22.44 7.23
N SER A 749 27.97 22.72 8.40
CA SER A 749 28.79 23.90 8.67
C SER A 749 30.07 23.44 9.39
N THR A 750 31.22 24.03 9.05
CA THR A 750 32.48 23.74 9.77
C THR A 750 32.58 24.47 11.11
N ASP A 751 31.78 25.52 11.29
CA ASP A 751 31.94 26.49 12.39
C ASP A 751 30.79 26.42 13.41
N ALA A 752 29.62 25.90 13.02
CA ALA A 752 28.47 25.75 13.89
C ALA A 752 28.39 24.32 14.46
N GLY A 753 28.54 24.17 15.78
CA GLY A 753 28.48 22.88 16.48
C GLY A 753 27.13 22.14 16.46
N ALA A 754 26.16 22.55 15.62
CA ALA A 754 24.85 21.92 15.49
C ALA A 754 24.42 21.77 14.03
N MET A 755 24.09 20.54 13.62
CA MET A 755 23.43 20.26 12.34
C MET A 755 21.97 20.73 12.41
N LYS A 756 21.61 21.75 11.65
CA LYS A 756 20.21 22.17 11.49
C LYS A 756 19.53 21.26 10.47
N ILE A 757 18.30 20.83 10.77
CA ILE A 757 17.46 20.04 9.87
C ILE A 757 16.24 20.86 9.47
N ASP A 758 16.08 21.11 8.17
CA ASP A 758 14.84 21.64 7.59
C ASP A 758 14.06 20.51 6.91
N MET A 759 12.73 20.64 6.75
CA MET A 759 11.88 19.58 6.19
C MET A 759 10.95 20.07 5.06
N PRO A 760 11.48 20.76 4.04
CA PRO A 760 10.67 21.26 2.93
C PRO A 760 10.03 20.10 2.15
N VAL A 761 8.86 20.37 1.55
CA VAL A 761 8.28 19.47 0.54
C VAL A 761 9.16 19.52 -0.71
N ARG A 762 9.84 18.42 -1.03
CA ARG A 762 10.83 18.34 -2.12
C ARG A 762 10.31 17.63 -3.35
N LEU A 763 9.38 16.69 -3.16
CA LEU A 763 8.73 15.94 -4.24
C LEU A 763 7.24 16.25 -4.22
N PHE A 764 6.63 16.72 -5.32
CA PHE A 764 5.20 17.02 -5.38
C PHE A 764 4.56 16.65 -6.72
N ARG A 765 3.25 16.45 -6.72
CA ARG A 765 2.48 16.06 -7.92
C ARG A 765 2.49 17.17 -8.97
N ASN A 766 2.86 16.83 -10.19
CA ASN A 766 2.77 17.74 -11.33
C ASN A 766 1.30 17.98 -11.76
N ASN A 767 1.04 19.05 -12.52
CA ASN A 767 -0.27 19.40 -13.09
C ASN A 767 -1.42 19.57 -12.09
N ARG A 768 -1.10 19.93 -10.84
CA ARG A 768 -2.08 20.21 -9.77
C ARG A 768 -2.20 21.70 -9.42
N GLY A 769 -1.69 22.58 -10.28
CA GLY A 769 -1.67 24.03 -10.04
C GLY A 769 -0.56 24.52 -9.11
N VAL A 770 0.31 23.63 -8.64
CA VAL A 770 1.46 23.98 -7.79
C VAL A 770 2.41 24.92 -8.53
N LYS A 771 2.80 26.00 -7.87
CA LYS A 771 3.81 26.96 -8.31
C LYS A 771 4.71 27.33 -7.14
N PHE A 772 5.93 27.74 -7.43
CA PHE A 772 6.77 28.38 -6.42
C PHE A 772 6.26 29.78 -6.15
N LEU A 773 6.03 30.08 -4.88
CA LEU A 773 5.66 31.41 -4.39
C LEU A 773 6.76 31.89 -3.46
N GLY A 774 7.23 33.12 -3.69
CA GLY A 774 8.26 33.75 -2.87
C GLY A 774 9.42 34.30 -3.69
N HIS A 775 9.59 35.61 -3.73
CA HIS A 775 10.69 36.21 -4.49
C HIS A 775 12.07 35.70 -4.01
N VAL A 776 12.16 35.35 -2.72
CA VAL A 776 13.24 34.58 -2.08
C VAL A 776 12.62 33.67 -1.00
N HIS A 777 13.30 32.59 -0.64
CA HIS A 777 12.74 31.53 0.23
C HIS A 777 11.45 30.94 -0.33
N GLU A 778 11.46 30.70 -1.63
CA GLU A 778 10.34 30.19 -2.41
C GLU A 778 9.92 28.79 -1.95
N HIS A 779 8.62 28.53 -1.93
CA HIS A 779 8.06 27.22 -1.61
C HIS A 779 7.01 26.82 -2.64
N PRO A 780 6.88 25.53 -2.97
CA PRO A 780 5.84 25.04 -3.86
C PRO A 780 4.47 25.07 -3.14
N GLU A 781 3.51 25.78 -3.71
CA GLU A 781 2.16 25.93 -3.17
C GLU A 781 1.12 25.97 -4.30
N VAL A 782 -0.10 25.47 -4.08
CA VAL A 782 -1.23 25.62 -5.03
C VAL A 782 -1.83 27.03 -4.99
N GLY A 783 -1.70 27.70 -3.84
CA GLY A 783 -2.16 29.05 -3.56
C GLY A 783 -1.42 29.59 -2.34
N ILE A 784 -1.49 30.91 -2.11
CA ILE A 784 -0.78 31.54 -0.99
C ILE A 784 -1.23 30.94 0.36
N ASN A 785 -0.30 30.33 1.09
CA ASN A 785 -0.50 29.62 2.36
C ASN A 785 -1.28 28.30 2.28
N GLU A 786 -1.43 27.71 1.09
CA GLU A 786 -2.21 26.47 0.89
C GLU A 786 -1.33 25.20 0.79
N GLY A 787 -0.01 25.36 0.68
CA GLY A 787 0.92 24.24 0.50
C GLY A 787 0.63 23.44 -0.78
N VAL A 788 1.09 22.19 -0.85
CA VAL A 788 0.83 21.31 -2.01
C VAL A 788 -0.36 20.36 -1.81
N GLY A 789 -1.13 20.54 -0.72
CA GLY A 789 -2.12 19.57 -0.24
C GLY A 789 -1.51 18.54 0.71
N ALA A 790 -2.16 17.37 0.82
CA ALA A 790 -1.76 16.32 1.76
C ALA A 790 -0.30 15.86 1.53
N SER A 791 0.57 16.07 2.52
CA SER A 791 1.98 15.69 2.44
C SER A 791 2.42 14.86 3.65
N THR A 792 3.44 14.03 3.46
CA THR A 792 4.09 13.29 4.55
C THR A 792 5.61 13.34 4.41
N ILE A 793 6.31 12.90 5.45
CA ILE A 793 7.77 12.91 5.52
C ILE A 793 8.30 11.56 5.04
N LEU A 794 9.28 11.58 4.14
CA LEU A 794 10.06 10.37 3.85
C LEU A 794 11.04 10.14 5.00
N SER A 795 10.89 9.00 5.68
CA SER A 795 11.69 8.69 6.86
C SER A 795 13.07 8.09 6.54
N ASP A 796 13.29 7.67 5.30
CA ASP A 796 14.43 6.87 4.87
C ASP A 796 15.19 7.45 3.65
N VAL A 797 14.97 8.74 3.40
CA VAL A 797 15.62 9.55 2.36
C VAL A 797 15.94 10.90 2.98
N ASP A 798 17.14 11.40 2.74
CA ASP A 798 17.63 12.67 3.29
C ASP A 798 18.35 13.47 2.19
N ILE A 799 18.49 14.77 2.38
CA ILE A 799 19.28 15.67 1.53
C ILE A 799 20.46 16.16 2.34
N ALA A 800 21.67 15.99 1.81
CA ALA A 800 22.87 16.65 2.29
C ALA A 800 23.02 17.99 1.58
N HIS A 801 23.28 19.07 2.34
CA HIS A 801 23.44 20.41 1.80
C HIS A 801 24.72 21.05 2.33
N ASP A 802 25.67 21.36 1.44
CA ASP A 802 26.99 21.93 1.77
C ASP A 802 27.16 23.40 1.36
N GLY A 803 26.07 24.10 1.02
CA GLY A 803 26.07 25.51 0.63
C GLY A 803 26.50 26.52 1.71
N TYR A 804 26.78 26.09 2.96
CA TYR A 804 27.14 26.94 4.11
C TYR A 804 28.40 26.46 4.85
N LEU A 805 29.50 26.30 4.11
CA LEU A 805 30.77 25.87 4.71
C LEU A 805 31.26 26.82 5.82
N THR A 806 31.11 28.14 5.66
CA THR A 806 31.55 29.15 6.66
C THR A 806 30.47 30.19 7.00
N GLU A 807 30.55 30.77 8.21
CA GLU A 807 29.59 31.79 8.67
C GLU A 807 29.64 33.11 7.86
N ASP A 808 30.79 33.46 7.28
CA ASP A 808 30.92 34.69 6.47
C ASP A 808 30.11 34.62 5.16
N ILE A 809 30.12 33.46 4.48
CA ILE A 809 29.30 33.23 3.27
C ILE A 809 27.81 33.33 3.61
N ARG A 810 27.43 32.81 4.78
CA ARG A 810 26.06 32.87 5.28
C ARG A 810 25.62 34.31 5.57
N ARG A 811 26.50 35.12 6.17
CA ARG A 811 26.27 36.54 6.49
C ARG A 811 26.04 37.40 5.24
N ASP A 812 26.84 37.21 4.20
CA ASP A 812 26.68 37.98 2.95
C ASP A 812 25.36 37.68 2.22
N ARG A 813 24.89 36.42 2.29
CA ARG A 813 23.57 36.05 1.73
C ARG A 813 22.42 36.74 2.46
N PHE A 814 22.45 36.87 3.79
CA PHE A 814 21.39 37.58 4.53
C PHE A 814 21.29 39.04 4.12
N LYS A 815 22.43 39.74 3.98
CA LYS A 815 22.46 41.13 3.51
C LYS A 815 21.89 41.28 2.11
N ARG A 816 22.19 40.34 1.20
CA ARG A 816 21.60 40.33 -0.15
C ARG A 816 20.10 40.03 -0.13
N ASN A 817 19.65 39.11 0.71
CA ASN A 817 18.28 38.63 0.70
C ASN A 817 17.26 39.64 1.25
N ILE A 818 17.69 40.64 2.03
CA ILE A 818 16.76 41.62 2.64
C ILE A 818 15.96 42.40 1.60
N ASP A 819 16.62 42.90 0.54
CA ASP A 819 15.97 43.64 -0.54
C ASP A 819 15.00 42.75 -1.31
N LEU A 820 15.39 41.49 -1.53
CA LEU A 820 14.53 40.50 -2.19
C LEU A 820 13.30 40.15 -1.35
N MET A 821 13.43 40.10 -0.02
CA MET A 821 12.29 39.90 0.88
C MET A 821 11.36 41.10 0.88
N LEU A 822 11.87 42.33 0.81
CA LEU A 822 11.01 43.52 0.69
C LEU A 822 10.19 43.49 -0.59
N ILE A 823 10.81 43.08 -1.72
CA ILE A 823 10.09 42.83 -2.97
C ILE A 823 9.04 41.71 -2.79
N ASP A 824 9.38 40.61 -2.09
CA ASP A 824 8.40 39.55 -1.78
C ASP A 824 7.23 40.08 -0.96
N ARG A 825 7.47 40.97 0.00
CA ARG A 825 6.43 41.57 0.84
C ARG A 825 5.46 42.43 0.03
N GLU A 826 5.95 43.16 -0.98
CA GLU A 826 5.12 43.95 -1.88
C GLU A 826 4.31 43.05 -2.82
N LYS A 827 4.94 42.01 -3.38
CA LYS A 827 4.29 41.07 -4.32
C LYS A 827 3.29 40.14 -3.62
N ASN A 828 3.65 39.63 -2.45
CA ASN A 828 2.94 38.59 -1.70
C ASN A 828 2.63 39.05 -0.26
N PRO A 829 1.86 40.14 -0.07
CA PRO A 829 1.65 40.73 1.25
C PRO A 829 0.96 39.79 2.24
N ASN A 830 0.19 38.81 1.77
CA ASN A 830 -0.55 37.87 2.62
C ASN A 830 0.20 36.55 2.90
N ARG A 831 1.40 36.35 2.33
CA ARG A 831 2.18 35.12 2.54
C ARG A 831 2.77 35.09 3.95
N LEU A 832 2.27 34.17 4.77
CA LEU A 832 2.62 34.04 6.20
C LEU A 832 4.08 33.64 6.38
N LEU A 833 4.58 32.70 5.57
CA LEU A 833 5.97 32.29 5.61
C LEU A 833 6.92 33.48 5.36
N GLY A 834 6.61 34.32 4.37
CA GLY A 834 7.40 35.53 4.11
C GLY A 834 7.39 36.53 5.29
N LYS A 835 6.25 36.67 5.98
CA LYS A 835 6.15 37.50 7.21
C LYS A 835 7.00 36.94 8.36
N PHE A 836 7.02 35.63 8.54
CA PHE A 836 7.86 34.99 9.55
C PHE A 836 9.36 35.14 9.21
N LEU A 837 9.74 34.86 7.96
CA LEU A 837 11.13 34.88 7.54
C LEU A 837 11.75 36.28 7.62
N ILE A 838 10.98 37.34 7.33
CA ILE A 838 11.49 38.72 7.47
C ILE A 838 11.72 39.09 8.94
N ILE A 839 10.87 38.64 9.87
CA ILE A 839 11.09 38.82 11.32
C ILE A 839 12.40 38.14 11.73
N ARG A 840 12.58 36.87 11.34
CA ARG A 840 13.81 36.10 11.61
C ARG A 840 15.05 36.85 11.12
N ASP A 841 15.02 37.31 9.87
CA ASP A 841 16.18 37.90 9.22
C ASP A 841 16.52 39.28 9.79
N TRP A 842 15.53 40.10 10.16
CA TRP A 842 15.78 41.35 10.90
C TRP A 842 16.49 41.10 12.23
N VAL A 843 16.09 40.06 12.98
CA VAL A 843 16.74 39.70 14.24
C VAL A 843 18.15 39.17 14.00
N HIS A 844 18.38 38.38 12.94
CA HIS A 844 19.73 37.96 12.56
C HIS A 844 20.63 39.14 12.17
N ILE A 845 20.13 40.12 11.43
CA ILE A 845 20.87 41.35 11.12
C ILE A 845 21.20 42.11 12.40
N ALA A 846 20.24 42.26 13.32
CA ALA A 846 20.49 42.92 14.60
C ALA A 846 21.58 42.22 15.43
N ARG A 847 21.57 40.88 15.50
CA ARG A 847 22.64 40.10 16.14
C ARG A 847 24.00 40.39 15.52
N TYR A 848 24.08 40.36 14.19
CA TYR A 848 25.32 40.59 13.47
C TYR A 848 25.88 42.00 13.72
N GLU A 849 25.02 43.02 13.69
CA GLU A 849 25.40 44.39 14.01
C GLU A 849 25.92 44.53 15.45
N ILE A 850 25.29 43.86 16.41
CA ILE A 850 25.71 43.81 17.81
C ILE A 850 27.07 43.12 17.96
N GLU A 851 27.25 41.97 17.32
CA GLU A 851 28.51 41.20 17.34
C GLU A 851 29.68 42.05 16.82
N ASN A 852 29.48 42.77 15.71
CA ASN A 852 30.50 43.65 15.13
C ASN A 852 30.75 44.91 15.99
N ASN A 853 29.75 45.34 16.75
CA ASN A 853 29.83 46.51 17.61
C ASN A 853 30.15 46.16 19.08
N ARG A 854 31.00 45.14 19.29
CA ARG A 854 31.49 44.71 20.62
C ARG A 854 30.37 44.39 21.62
N GLY A 855 29.24 43.88 21.14
CA GLY A 855 28.09 43.52 21.97
C GLY A 855 27.14 44.68 22.27
N MET A 856 27.34 45.88 21.70
CA MET A 856 26.41 47.00 21.88
C MET A 856 25.43 47.13 20.70
N PRO A 857 24.11 47.27 20.93
CA PRO A 857 23.14 47.53 19.86
C PRO A 857 23.45 48.81 19.07
N THR A 858 23.49 48.70 17.74
CA THR A 858 23.57 49.84 16.81
C THR A 858 22.17 50.39 16.52
N GLU A 859 22.07 51.58 15.92
CA GLU A 859 20.78 52.13 15.46
C GLU A 859 20.09 51.20 14.45
N VAL A 860 20.86 50.54 13.58
CA VAL A 860 20.35 49.55 12.63
C VAL A 860 19.78 48.34 13.36
N ALA A 861 20.48 47.83 14.38
CA ALA A 861 20.03 46.70 15.18
C ALA A 861 18.72 47.03 15.92
N ILE A 862 18.63 48.22 16.51
CA ILE A 862 17.42 48.70 17.20
C ILE A 862 16.25 48.76 16.21
N LYS A 863 16.44 49.41 15.06
CA LYS A 863 15.39 49.55 14.04
C LYS A 863 14.89 48.19 13.52
N CYS A 864 15.80 47.23 13.28
CA CYS A 864 15.43 45.88 12.87
C CYS A 864 14.58 45.18 13.94
N CYS A 865 14.96 45.31 15.21
CA CYS A 865 14.20 44.73 16.33
C CYS A 865 12.82 45.39 16.47
N GLU A 866 12.73 46.72 16.32
CA GLU A 866 11.45 47.44 16.34
C GLU A 866 10.51 46.92 15.23
N GLN A 867 11.01 46.81 14.00
CA GLN A 867 10.25 46.27 12.86
C GLN A 867 9.81 44.82 13.09
N ALA A 868 10.68 43.97 13.63
CA ALA A 868 10.37 42.60 13.98
C ALA A 868 9.24 42.52 15.04
N THR A 869 9.31 43.35 16.09
CA THR A 869 8.29 43.39 17.14
C THR A 869 6.94 43.90 16.66
N GLU A 870 6.93 44.92 15.80
CA GLU A 870 5.69 45.45 15.20
C GLU A 870 5.02 44.39 14.30
N MET A 871 5.80 43.72 13.46
CA MET A 871 5.29 42.68 12.56
C MET A 871 4.70 41.49 13.34
N PHE A 872 5.38 41.02 14.40
CA PHE A 872 4.84 39.94 15.23
C PHE A 872 3.49 40.30 15.85
N ARG A 873 3.39 41.50 16.44
CA ARG A 873 2.15 42.00 17.04
C ARG A 873 1.00 42.08 16.04
N LYS A 874 1.31 42.53 14.82
CA LYS A 874 0.31 42.68 13.77
C LYS A 874 -0.17 41.34 13.20
N GLU A 875 0.72 40.37 13.01
CA GLU A 875 0.46 39.21 12.14
C GLU A 875 0.40 37.87 12.88
N PHE A 876 0.91 37.79 14.11
CA PHE A 876 1.06 36.52 14.85
C PHE A 876 0.49 36.57 16.28
N LEU A 877 0.30 37.74 16.86
CA LEU A 877 -0.15 37.86 18.25
C LEU A 877 -1.59 37.35 18.45
N GLU A 878 -2.52 37.81 17.61
CA GLU A 878 -3.95 37.51 17.74
C GLU A 878 -4.41 36.37 16.80
N ASP A 879 -3.68 36.12 15.71
CA ASP A 879 -3.95 35.00 14.80
C ASP A 879 -3.18 33.75 15.23
N ASN A 880 -3.83 32.58 15.26
CA ASN A 880 -3.14 31.31 15.46
C ASN A 880 -2.85 30.65 14.12
N ASN A 881 -1.62 30.83 13.63
CA ASN A 881 -1.13 30.25 12.39
C ASN A 881 0.09 29.35 12.62
N LEU A 882 0.53 28.67 11.55
CA LEU A 882 1.59 27.66 11.60
C LEU A 882 2.93 28.17 12.13
N TYR A 883 3.27 29.44 11.94
CA TYR A 883 4.59 29.99 12.28
C TYR A 883 4.59 30.81 13.57
N LYS A 884 3.48 30.82 14.32
CA LYS A 884 3.32 31.67 15.50
C LYS A 884 4.36 31.36 16.59
N ASP A 885 4.62 30.09 16.87
CA ASP A 885 5.55 29.68 17.93
C ASP A 885 7.01 29.90 17.50
N GLU A 886 7.33 29.63 16.24
CA GLU A 886 8.65 29.90 15.66
C GLU A 886 8.92 31.41 15.62
N ALA A 887 7.92 32.23 15.28
CA ALA A 887 8.03 33.68 15.29
C ALA A 887 8.18 34.23 16.71
N LEU A 888 7.57 33.60 17.73
CA LEU A 888 7.69 34.00 19.14
C LEU A 888 9.15 33.98 19.61
N MET A 889 9.95 33.03 19.13
CA MET A 889 11.38 32.93 19.46
C MET A 889 12.13 34.21 19.05
N PHE A 890 11.97 34.63 17.80
CA PHE A 890 12.62 35.85 17.27
C PHE A 890 12.02 37.12 17.87
N TYR A 891 10.71 37.15 18.11
CA TYR A 891 10.05 38.24 18.82
C TYR A 891 10.61 38.45 20.23
N SER A 892 10.75 37.36 20.99
CA SER A 892 11.25 37.39 22.37
C SER A 892 12.68 37.90 22.45
N GLU A 893 13.49 37.50 21.48
CA GLU A 893 14.85 37.99 21.35
C GLU A 893 14.92 39.46 20.94
N ALA A 894 14.12 39.90 19.98
CA ALA A 894 14.06 41.31 19.58
C ALA A 894 13.72 42.20 20.79
N LEU A 895 12.75 41.81 21.61
CA LEU A 895 12.44 42.50 22.87
C LEU A 895 13.61 42.51 23.84
N THR A 896 14.34 41.39 23.93
CA THR A 896 15.52 41.29 24.79
C THR A 896 16.62 42.26 24.34
N ILE A 897 16.89 42.35 23.04
CA ILE A 897 17.86 43.31 22.46
C ILE A 897 17.43 44.76 22.73
N LEU A 898 16.12 45.05 22.66
CA LEU A 898 15.56 46.37 22.96
C LEU A 898 15.51 46.69 24.46
N GLY A 899 15.82 45.73 25.34
CA GLY A 899 15.68 45.89 26.78
C GLY A 899 14.24 46.04 27.26
N GLN A 900 13.28 45.47 26.52
CA GLN A 900 11.84 45.59 26.74
C GLN A 900 11.20 44.25 27.14
N GLY A 901 10.00 44.32 27.73
CA GLY A 901 9.15 43.16 27.98
C GLY A 901 9.51 42.29 29.18
N LEU A 902 8.55 41.45 29.55
CA LEU A 902 8.59 40.49 30.65
C LEU A 902 8.73 39.08 30.10
N GLU A 903 9.55 38.25 30.75
CA GLU A 903 9.71 36.83 30.39
C GLU A 903 8.63 36.00 31.09
N TYR A 904 7.98 35.13 30.33
CA TYR A 904 6.98 34.19 30.81
C TYR A 904 7.44 32.78 30.50
N ARG A 905 7.24 31.90 31.47
CA ARG A 905 7.39 30.46 31.33
C ARG A 905 6.03 29.83 31.47
N PHE A 906 5.59 29.10 30.45
CA PHE A 906 4.24 28.55 30.43
C PHE A 906 4.20 27.18 29.73
N ASN A 907 3.12 26.46 30.02
CA ASN A 907 2.81 25.15 29.46
C ASN A 907 1.29 25.03 29.29
N ILE A 908 0.84 24.52 28.14
CA ILE A 908 -0.57 24.29 27.82
C ILE A 908 -0.80 22.79 27.74
N ASN A 909 -1.67 22.25 28.62
CA ASN A 909 -1.96 20.83 28.71
C ASN A 909 -3.42 20.53 28.31
N ALA A 910 -3.59 19.65 27.32
CA ALA A 910 -4.85 18.95 27.05
C ALA A 910 -4.79 17.60 27.78
N GLY A 911 -5.53 17.45 28.88
CA GLY A 911 -5.44 16.25 29.73
C GLY A 911 -5.92 14.98 29.02
N LEU A 912 -5.04 13.97 28.89
CA LEU A 912 -5.33 12.53 28.90
C LEU A 912 -3.99 11.77 29.14
N GLU A 913 -3.93 11.05 30.26
CA GLU A 913 -2.94 10.04 30.73
C GLU A 913 -1.44 10.10 30.36
N LYS A 914 -0.63 10.45 31.39
CA LYS A 914 0.58 9.78 31.96
C LYS A 914 1.66 9.06 31.11
N THR A 915 1.64 9.02 29.78
CA THR A 915 2.66 8.29 28.99
C THR A 915 3.26 9.08 27.83
N MET A 916 3.52 10.38 28.03
CA MET A 916 4.36 11.15 27.10
C MET A 916 5.68 11.56 27.76
N PRO A 917 6.80 11.60 27.00
CA PRO A 917 8.11 12.00 27.52
C PRO A 917 8.06 13.41 28.12
N GLN A 918 8.95 13.69 29.09
CA GLN A 918 9.06 14.99 29.76
C GLN A 918 9.00 16.14 28.75
N ARG A 919 7.96 16.96 28.82
CA ARG A 919 7.74 18.10 27.90
C ARG A 919 8.45 19.34 28.44
N THR A 920 9.11 20.05 27.53
CA THR A 920 9.86 21.29 27.79
C THR A 920 8.93 22.47 28.03
N ASP A 921 9.18 23.25 29.08
CA ASP A 921 8.53 24.55 29.28
C ASP A 921 8.76 25.46 28.06
N THR A 922 7.72 26.15 27.59
CA THR A 922 7.89 27.22 26.59
C THR A 922 8.26 28.50 27.33
N ILE A 923 9.34 29.15 26.89
CA ILE A 923 9.78 30.44 27.41
C ILE A 923 9.58 31.47 26.30
N GLY A 924 8.87 32.55 26.60
CA GLY A 924 8.65 33.66 25.67
C GLY A 924 8.64 35.00 26.40
N ARG A 925 9.13 36.04 25.72
CA ARG A 925 9.12 37.43 26.22
C ARG A 925 8.00 38.20 25.53
N PHE A 926 7.21 38.94 26.30
CA PHE A 926 6.09 39.75 25.81
C PHE A 926 6.21 41.17 26.36
N LYS A 927 5.64 42.16 25.67
CA LYS A 927 5.74 43.57 26.10
C LYS A 927 5.14 43.78 27.49
N ASP A 928 4.01 43.14 27.78
CA ASP A 928 3.23 43.25 29.00
C ASP A 928 2.30 42.03 29.20
N ASP A 929 1.58 42.01 30.32
CA ASP A 929 0.63 40.94 30.68
C ASP A 929 -0.55 40.83 29.70
N GLU A 930 -0.95 41.94 29.07
CA GLU A 930 -2.06 41.95 28.11
C GLU A 930 -1.65 41.20 26.84
N GLU A 931 -0.45 41.45 26.33
CA GLU A 931 0.09 40.78 25.16
C GLU A 931 0.24 39.26 25.39
N PHE A 932 0.78 38.86 26.54
CA PHE A 932 0.86 37.45 26.93
C PHE A 932 -0.54 36.80 26.97
N SER A 933 -1.52 37.49 27.56
CA SER A 933 -2.90 37.00 27.65
C SER A 933 -3.54 36.80 26.26
N LYS A 934 -3.31 37.71 25.31
CA LYS A 934 -3.76 37.57 23.92
C LYS A 934 -3.13 36.35 23.26
N TYR A 935 -1.81 36.19 23.38
CA TYR A 935 -1.10 35.04 22.82
C TYR A 935 -1.69 33.71 23.30
N ILE A 936 -1.83 33.54 24.62
CA ILE A 936 -2.31 32.31 25.25
C ILE A 936 -3.80 32.06 24.95
N SER A 937 -4.65 33.08 24.98
CA SER A 937 -6.09 32.91 24.70
C SER A 937 -6.34 32.30 23.32
N THR A 938 -5.58 32.72 22.31
CA THR A 938 -5.66 32.18 20.95
C THR A 938 -5.24 30.71 20.90
N LYS A 939 -4.18 30.34 21.64
CA LYS A 939 -3.73 28.95 21.75
C LYS A 939 -4.78 28.07 22.42
N ILE A 940 -5.35 28.51 23.54
CA ILE A 940 -6.38 27.77 24.27
C ILE A 940 -7.60 27.50 23.38
N LYS A 941 -8.04 28.49 22.60
CA LYS A 941 -9.15 28.33 21.66
C LYS A 941 -8.90 27.19 20.67
N VAL A 942 -7.74 27.16 20.01
CA VAL A 942 -7.40 26.10 19.05
C VAL A 942 -7.24 24.74 19.71
N PHE A 943 -6.63 24.68 20.91
CA PHE A 943 -6.58 23.45 21.70
C PHE A 943 -7.98 22.95 22.05
N SER A 944 -8.93 23.83 22.39
CA SER A 944 -10.31 23.42 22.69
C SER A 944 -11.08 22.92 21.46
N GLU A 945 -10.82 23.47 20.27
CA GLU A 945 -11.46 23.05 19.02
C GLU A 945 -10.88 21.71 18.49
N ALA A 946 -9.59 21.46 18.66
CA ALA A 946 -8.93 20.22 18.24
C ALA A 946 -9.31 19.00 19.10
N TYR A 947 -9.71 19.21 20.36
CA TYR A 947 -10.05 18.17 21.33
C TYR A 947 -11.55 18.17 21.65
N THR A 948 -12.37 17.69 20.72
CA THR A 948 -13.79 17.37 20.98
C THR A 948 -13.96 16.02 21.70
N GLY A 949 -13.43 15.90 22.91
CA GLY A 949 -13.79 14.86 23.87
C GLY A 949 -14.37 15.53 25.12
N ASP A 950 -15.39 14.93 25.73
CA ASP A 950 -15.96 15.42 26.99
C ASP A 950 -14.83 15.69 28.00
N PHE A 951 -14.66 16.96 28.38
CA PHE A 951 -13.75 17.37 29.43
C PHE A 951 -14.39 17.03 30.79
N ALA A 952 -13.59 16.50 31.70
CA ALA A 952 -13.86 16.58 33.13
C ALA A 952 -13.40 17.94 33.67
#